data_AF-A0AB74QGF5-F1
#
_entry.id   AF-A0AB74QGF5-F1
#
_cell.length_a   1.000
_cell.length_b   1.000
_cell.length_c   1.000
_cell.angle_alpha   90.00
_cell.angle_beta   90.00
_cell.angle_gamma   90.00
#
_symmetry.space_group_name_H-M   'P 1'
#
loop_
_entity.id
_entity.type
_entity.pdbx_description
1 polymer ?
#
loop_
_entity_poly.entity_id
_entity_poly.type
_entity_poly.pdbx_seq_one_letter_code
_entity_poly.pdbx_strand_id
1 'polypeptide(L)'
;MSKLDNIKGNLKLYDGNEIDFGHNGLGILKDATDAQVTEEINGIFELEFTYYVDSFLFEKLNYGMIVKADASPGLRGQLFRIYYISKELMGTIKVKAQHISYDLRENFIEKVEFEKCTCEQALNALFRGSTEQNGFVGHSNLTGEYSFSIECVNTYEAIQGTRGSVLDTFGNGAKIKRDNFNIYINDSIGESNNVLIAYKKNLVGLEAEYDIQDVVTMIYPYAQVDQQSDDTTESVKITLPEKYIESENIRKYPTRKIAYVDFTGEDVTNVNQLRNKAQKWFYNKKDLPSVNYKVDFIDLSQTENYKDYEILETVNMDDEVIVRDLRMQINATARVVKTNYDPIMKRYNSIEIGNLVNHFAGFKDRLNSIENTLGKVHDDLDDFEVDNGKFPDTLPQTSTLKANGLFATVQLEWSYENKNYYTYELYASQLKDFVPDTITFNNRIYSGQASAFLHEVKPVQTWYYRVRAGNTHGRFTEFSDQVGASTRKIADGAEYFEEVAIGHALIRDLDVDKVVAGRLKGTYIDAKNLSVTDGNGDITFLVDSFGNVSIKATNFTLKGKTLDDIIGTEIDAITQLEIFNKLTNNGQAKGIYLVGNELFINASYIKSGTIEGTYINAKNLTVRDNSGNVTFAVDSNGNVTIRAVSFSLQGQTIEEIATDISTPIAEREAESAVEAQTQRDIFNKLTNNGQTQGIYLENGRIYINASYIQSGTIACDRITSSSSNPFILLFEGNGAKCAIDASAQYGEGIGKAIRLKYNDNAYLYVSNDALRGYLNGVEIFEFGERNGKSYIHTGLNTQHINPQEAGTYNCGSNNKAWDYLVCNNLNQLSRTTSSNTPYRMVNTRDNSSIVENCIDFVRNSVVHPNIFTPYRLKTINENNIEHRLQVDIESNLENPISRYIFKDVSEEAGEGVYAQDITSHLAVLQLSLQKTLNDFENYKNETNNTIKELANRIKALEISTVNKN
;
A
#
# COMPACT_ATOMS: atom_id res chain seq x y z
N MET A 1 35.09 -8.07 -36.08
CA MET A 1 34.58 -6.71 -36.26
C MET A 1 33.29 -6.80 -37.07
N SER A 2 32.18 -7.06 -36.40
CA SER A 2 30.86 -7.31 -37.00
C SER A 2 29.83 -6.60 -36.13
N LYS A 3 29.03 -5.72 -36.73
CA LYS A 3 28.15 -4.78 -36.04
C LYS A 3 27.04 -5.51 -35.29
N LEU A 4 27.18 -5.62 -33.97
CA LEU A 4 26.08 -5.92 -33.03
C LEU A 4 26.23 -5.13 -31.71
N ASP A 5 27.00 -4.04 -31.73
CA ASP A 5 27.07 -3.04 -30.64
C ASP A 5 25.82 -2.13 -30.66
N ASN A 6 24.62 -2.72 -30.64
CA ASN A 6 23.42 -1.96 -30.31
C ASN A 6 23.48 -1.64 -28.81
N ILE A 7 23.49 -0.35 -28.50
CA ILE A 7 23.76 0.21 -27.18
C ILE A 7 22.68 -0.24 -26.18
N LYS A 8 22.97 -1.33 -25.45
CA LYS A 8 22.24 -1.69 -24.23
C LYS A 8 22.25 -0.49 -23.28
N GLY A 9 21.17 -0.30 -22.54
CA GLY A 9 21.13 0.72 -21.51
C GLY A 9 22.21 0.41 -20.47
N ASN A 10 23.10 1.37 -20.26
CA ASN A 10 24.37 1.14 -19.58
C ASN A 10 24.46 2.07 -18.37
N LEU A 11 24.29 1.49 -17.19
CA LEU A 11 24.53 2.16 -15.90
C LEU A 11 25.97 2.70 -15.89
N LYS A 12 26.15 3.99 -15.57
CA LYS A 12 27.48 4.63 -15.51
C LYS A 12 27.84 4.98 -14.06
N LEU A 13 29.01 4.57 -13.61
CA LEU A 13 29.53 4.88 -12.27
C LEU A 13 30.41 6.14 -12.31
N TYR A 14 30.20 7.06 -11.38
CA TYR A 14 30.98 8.28 -11.17
C TYR A 14 31.52 8.32 -9.74
N ASP A 15 32.51 9.18 -9.49
CA ASP A 15 32.98 9.46 -8.13
C ASP A 15 31.84 10.05 -7.27
N GLY A 16 31.91 9.84 -5.95
CA GLY A 16 30.91 10.40 -5.03
C GLY A 16 30.89 11.94 -5.01
N ASN A 17 31.99 12.59 -5.40
CA ASN A 17 32.11 14.05 -5.45
C ASN A 17 32.04 14.60 -6.89
N GLU A 18 31.54 13.81 -7.84
CA GLU A 18 31.42 14.24 -9.23
C GLU A 18 30.46 15.44 -9.38
N ILE A 19 30.83 16.37 -10.25
CA ILE A 19 30.02 17.55 -10.62
C ILE A 19 29.81 17.68 -12.13
N ASP A 20 30.59 16.98 -12.97
CA ASP A 20 30.36 16.89 -14.41
C ASP A 20 29.85 15.48 -14.79
N PHE A 21 28.62 15.42 -15.31
CA PHE A 21 27.99 14.18 -15.74
C PHE A 21 27.87 14.07 -17.27
N GLY A 22 28.67 14.85 -18.00
CA GLY A 22 28.79 14.87 -19.47
C GLY A 22 29.71 13.78 -20.05
N HIS A 23 30.59 13.18 -19.23
CA HIS A 23 31.48 12.10 -19.65
C HIS A 23 30.92 10.69 -19.34
N ASN A 24 31.81 9.69 -19.21
CA ASN A 24 31.45 8.30 -18.91
C ASN A 24 31.77 7.90 -17.45
N GLY A 25 32.02 8.87 -16.57
CA GLY A 25 32.46 8.65 -15.19
C GLY A 25 33.73 7.81 -15.07
N LEU A 26 33.80 7.01 -14.02
CA LEU A 26 34.79 5.95 -13.81
C LEU A 26 34.61 4.79 -14.81
N GLY A 27 33.40 4.61 -15.34
CA GLY A 27 33.10 3.72 -16.45
C GLY A 27 31.67 3.22 -16.48
N ILE A 28 31.42 2.26 -17.38
CA ILE A 28 30.14 1.58 -17.54
C ILE A 28 30.11 0.30 -16.70
N LEU A 29 29.05 0.12 -15.91
CA LEU A 29 28.73 -1.10 -15.16
C LEU A 29 28.13 -2.17 -16.10
N LYS A 30 28.93 -2.56 -17.10
CA LYS A 30 28.58 -3.50 -18.19
C LYS A 30 28.12 -4.89 -17.74
N ASP A 31 28.54 -5.28 -16.54
CA ASP A 31 28.28 -6.59 -15.93
C ASP A 31 27.15 -6.50 -14.86
N ALA A 32 26.32 -5.44 -14.92
CA ALA A 32 25.13 -5.30 -14.08
C ALA A 32 23.94 -6.10 -14.62
N THR A 33 23.16 -6.67 -13.71
CA THR A 33 21.91 -7.39 -13.99
C THR A 33 20.80 -6.92 -13.04
N ASP A 34 19.56 -7.31 -13.32
CA ASP A 34 18.41 -7.11 -12.43
C ASP A 34 18.22 -5.66 -11.99
N ALA A 35 18.57 -4.73 -12.89
CA ALA A 35 18.49 -3.31 -12.64
C ALA A 35 17.03 -2.86 -12.69
N GLN A 36 16.60 -2.11 -11.69
CA GLN A 36 15.27 -1.55 -11.58
C GLN A 36 15.32 -0.18 -10.93
N VAL A 37 14.71 0.81 -11.57
CA VAL A 37 14.41 2.12 -11.00
C VAL A 37 12.94 2.11 -10.58
N THR A 38 12.68 2.27 -9.29
CA THR A 38 11.33 2.49 -8.76
C THR A 38 11.14 3.97 -8.48
N GLU A 39 10.19 4.59 -9.17
CA GLU A 39 9.72 5.95 -8.91
C GLU A 39 8.26 5.90 -8.44
N GLU A 40 7.95 6.64 -7.38
CA GLU A 40 6.60 6.77 -6.82
C GLU A 40 6.27 8.26 -6.59
N ILE A 41 5.03 8.63 -6.91
CA ILE A 41 4.55 10.01 -6.88
C ILE A 41 4.58 10.56 -5.44
N ASN A 42 5.32 11.66 -5.23
CA ASN A 42 5.63 12.20 -3.90
C ASN A 42 6.23 11.15 -2.91
N GLY A 43 6.78 10.05 -3.43
CA GLY A 43 7.19 8.87 -2.66
C GLY A 43 8.65 8.48 -2.88
N ILE A 44 8.94 7.19 -2.93
CA ILE A 44 10.30 6.64 -3.15
C ILE A 44 10.84 6.98 -4.54
N PHE A 45 12.16 7.12 -4.68
CA PHE A 45 12.85 7.17 -5.97
C PHE A 45 14.23 6.52 -5.87
N GLU A 46 14.30 5.23 -6.16
CA GLU A 46 15.50 4.41 -5.91
C GLU A 46 15.85 3.52 -7.12
N LEU A 47 17.15 3.35 -7.32
CA LEU A 47 17.74 2.39 -8.24
C LEU A 47 18.28 1.20 -7.42
N GLU A 48 17.93 -0.01 -7.84
CA GLU A 48 18.48 -1.26 -7.33
C GLU A 48 19.06 -2.06 -8.50
N PHE A 49 20.21 -2.72 -8.32
CA PHE A 49 20.79 -3.63 -9.32
C PHE A 49 21.72 -4.66 -8.68
N THR A 50 21.94 -5.77 -9.38
CA THR A 50 22.93 -6.80 -9.05
C THR A 50 24.21 -6.56 -9.86
N TYR A 51 25.38 -6.81 -9.28
CA TYR A 51 26.67 -6.70 -9.96
C TYR A 51 27.59 -7.87 -9.60
N TYR A 52 28.28 -8.47 -10.57
CA TYR A 52 29.18 -9.59 -10.32
C TYR A 52 30.47 -9.17 -9.62
N VAL A 53 30.92 -9.97 -8.66
CA VAL A 53 32.27 -9.89 -8.08
C VAL A 53 33.32 -10.11 -9.18
N ASP A 54 34.53 -9.55 -9.01
CA ASP A 54 35.62 -9.54 -10.01
C ASP A 54 35.33 -8.80 -11.33
N SER A 55 34.16 -8.18 -11.48
CA SER A 55 33.84 -7.30 -12.62
C SER A 55 34.71 -6.05 -12.66
N PHE A 56 34.83 -5.43 -13.84
CA PHE A 56 35.80 -4.34 -14.10
C PHE A 56 35.73 -3.16 -13.11
N LEU A 57 34.55 -2.81 -12.60
CA LEU A 57 34.35 -1.71 -11.64
C LEU A 57 33.99 -2.19 -10.22
N PHE A 58 34.11 -3.49 -9.92
CA PHE A 58 33.73 -4.04 -8.62
C PHE A 58 34.51 -3.37 -7.48
N GLU A 59 35.83 -3.30 -7.58
CA GLU A 59 36.74 -2.59 -6.66
C GLU A 59 36.56 -1.05 -6.62
N LYS A 60 35.63 -0.50 -7.42
CA LYS A 60 35.27 0.93 -7.45
C LYS A 60 33.88 1.21 -6.89
N LEU A 61 33.02 0.19 -6.76
CA LEU A 61 31.71 0.34 -6.12
C LEU A 61 31.89 0.52 -4.62
N ASN A 62 31.44 1.66 -4.11
CA ASN A 62 31.49 2.00 -2.69
C ASN A 62 30.30 2.89 -2.32
N TYR A 63 30.02 2.99 -1.02
CA TYR A 63 29.04 3.93 -0.48
C TYR A 63 29.36 5.37 -0.91
N GLY A 64 28.32 6.15 -1.19
CA GLY A 64 28.44 7.55 -1.63
C GLY A 64 28.77 7.73 -3.12
N MET A 65 29.19 6.70 -3.86
CA MET A 65 29.40 6.78 -5.32
C MET A 65 28.09 7.04 -6.06
N ILE A 66 28.16 7.67 -7.24
CA ILE A 66 26.97 8.06 -8.03
C ILE A 66 26.82 7.14 -9.25
N VAL A 67 25.61 6.60 -9.45
CA VAL A 67 25.23 5.82 -10.62
C VAL A 67 24.24 6.62 -11.46
N LYS A 68 24.51 6.75 -12.77
CA LYS A 68 23.60 7.39 -13.74
C LYS A 68 22.81 6.33 -14.51
N ALA A 69 21.48 6.44 -14.49
CA ALA A 69 20.53 5.49 -15.08
C ALA A 69 19.33 6.21 -15.71
N ASP A 70 18.66 5.59 -16.68
CA ASP A 70 17.36 6.08 -17.16
C ASP A 70 16.25 5.63 -16.19
N ALA A 71 15.34 6.52 -15.78
CA ALA A 71 14.25 6.21 -14.85
C ALA A 71 12.94 5.85 -15.57
N SER A 72 12.74 6.38 -16.78
CA SER A 72 11.61 6.09 -17.65
C SER A 72 11.94 6.50 -19.10
N PRO A 73 11.10 6.17 -20.10
CA PRO A 73 11.26 6.66 -21.47
C PRO A 73 11.34 8.20 -21.56
N GLY A 74 10.59 8.92 -20.72
CA GLY A 74 10.59 10.39 -20.62
C GLY A 74 11.57 11.01 -19.62
N LEU A 75 12.04 10.27 -18.61
CA LEU A 75 12.98 10.75 -17.58
C LEU A 75 14.31 9.98 -17.64
N ARG A 76 15.24 10.48 -18.46
CA ARG A 76 16.51 9.81 -18.77
C ARG A 76 17.68 10.38 -17.97
N GLY A 77 18.76 9.59 -17.84
CA GLY A 77 20.04 10.03 -17.29
C GLY A 77 19.99 10.59 -15.86
N GLN A 78 19.11 10.05 -15.02
CA GLN A 78 18.96 10.40 -13.61
C GLN A 78 20.14 9.88 -12.76
N LEU A 79 20.48 10.63 -11.71
CA LEU A 79 21.60 10.34 -10.81
C LEU A 79 21.11 9.72 -9.50
N PHE A 80 21.76 8.64 -9.07
CA PHE A 80 21.45 7.91 -7.84
C PHE A 80 22.71 7.67 -7.02
N ARG A 81 22.70 8.02 -5.73
CA ARG A 81 23.83 7.84 -4.80
C ARG A 81 23.72 6.51 -4.06
N ILE A 82 24.77 5.68 -4.12
CA ILE A 82 24.80 4.35 -3.48
C ILE A 82 24.78 4.50 -1.96
N TYR A 83 23.78 3.90 -1.31
CA TYR A 83 23.66 3.86 0.16
C TYR A 83 23.79 2.44 0.72
N TYR A 84 23.62 1.40 -0.11
CA TYR A 84 23.66 0.00 0.31
C TYR A 84 24.42 -0.86 -0.71
N ILE A 85 25.29 -1.73 -0.21
CA ILE A 85 25.98 -2.79 -0.96
C ILE A 85 25.96 -4.06 -0.10
N SER A 86 25.36 -5.14 -0.58
CA SER A 86 25.42 -6.44 0.11
C SER A 86 26.79 -7.11 -0.06
N LYS A 87 27.10 -8.07 0.82
CA LYS A 87 28.31 -8.91 0.73
C LYS A 87 27.91 -10.36 0.87
N GLU A 88 27.51 -10.96 -0.24
CA GLU A 88 27.00 -12.33 -0.31
C GLU A 88 28.09 -13.29 -0.81
N LEU A 89 28.06 -14.54 -0.36
CA LEU A 89 29.06 -15.56 -0.74
C LEU A 89 28.95 -16.03 -2.20
N MET A 90 27.87 -15.70 -2.91
CA MET A 90 27.54 -16.30 -4.22
C MET A 90 28.14 -15.55 -5.43
N GLY A 91 29.18 -14.74 -5.24
CA GLY A 91 29.89 -14.08 -6.33
C GLY A 91 29.14 -12.92 -7.01
N THR A 92 28.07 -12.44 -6.39
CA THR A 92 27.34 -11.22 -6.77
C THR A 92 27.14 -10.32 -5.55
N ILE A 93 26.95 -9.03 -5.79
CA ILE A 93 26.57 -8.04 -4.79
C ILE A 93 25.28 -7.34 -5.24
N LYS A 94 24.42 -7.04 -4.27
CA LYS A 94 23.20 -6.26 -4.47
C LYS A 94 23.46 -4.81 -4.07
N VAL A 95 23.28 -3.89 -4.99
CA VAL A 95 23.50 -2.45 -4.80
C VAL A 95 22.16 -1.72 -4.78
N LYS A 96 21.96 -0.82 -3.81
CA LYS A 96 20.84 0.13 -3.83
C LYS A 96 21.36 1.56 -3.75
N ALA A 97 20.73 2.44 -4.52
CA ALA A 97 21.07 3.84 -4.64
C ALA A 97 19.81 4.71 -4.63
N GLN A 98 19.87 5.82 -3.90
CA GLN A 98 18.78 6.79 -3.76
C GLN A 98 18.96 7.93 -4.76
N HIS A 99 17.88 8.42 -5.39
CA HIS A 99 17.95 9.56 -6.30
C HIS A 99 18.67 10.75 -5.64
N ILE A 100 19.49 11.50 -6.39
CA ILE A 100 20.40 12.53 -5.87
C ILE A 100 19.70 13.60 -5.01
N SER A 101 18.40 13.84 -5.22
CA SER A 101 17.57 14.70 -4.36
C SER A 101 17.57 14.33 -2.87
N TYR A 102 17.88 13.07 -2.53
CA TYR A 102 17.95 12.64 -1.13
C TYR A 102 19.18 13.16 -0.38
N ASP A 103 20.20 13.68 -1.08
CA ASP A 103 21.32 14.42 -0.45
C ASP A 103 20.82 15.62 0.38
N LEU A 104 19.65 16.16 0.07
CA LEU A 104 19.00 17.24 0.84
C LEU A 104 18.57 16.81 2.25
N ARG A 105 18.53 15.51 2.58
CA ARG A 105 18.30 15.02 3.95
C ARG A 105 19.50 15.24 4.85
N GLU A 106 20.70 15.23 4.29
CA GLU A 106 21.97 15.42 5.01
C GLU A 106 22.31 16.91 5.21
N ASN A 107 21.44 17.82 4.76
CA ASN A 107 21.63 19.26 4.83
C ASN A 107 20.51 19.94 5.64
N PHE A 108 20.84 20.98 6.41
CA PHE A 108 19.98 21.52 7.46
C PHE A 108 19.49 22.94 7.14
N ILE A 109 18.28 23.27 7.62
CA ILE A 109 17.68 24.60 7.58
C ILE A 109 17.52 25.09 9.02
N GLU A 110 18.27 26.14 9.39
CA GLU A 110 18.07 26.81 10.69
C GLU A 110 16.70 27.51 10.72
N LYS A 111 16.46 28.44 9.79
CA LYS A 111 15.16 29.12 9.61
C LYS A 111 15.02 29.75 8.23
N VAL A 112 13.85 29.62 7.62
CA VAL A 112 13.40 30.38 6.43
C VAL A 112 11.98 30.86 6.67
N GLU A 113 11.71 32.15 6.44
CA GLU A 113 10.41 32.78 6.71
C GLU A 113 10.08 33.89 5.69
N PHE A 114 8.85 33.87 5.16
CA PHE A 114 8.28 34.87 4.26
C PHE A 114 6.79 35.09 4.56
N GLU A 115 6.34 36.36 4.62
CA GLU A 115 4.91 36.67 4.77
C GLU A 115 4.10 36.38 3.50
N LYS A 116 4.69 36.58 2.32
CA LYS A 116 4.15 36.23 1.01
C LYS A 116 5.26 35.84 0.06
N CYS A 117 5.18 34.63 -0.48
CA CYS A 117 6.03 34.18 -1.57
C CYS A 117 5.30 33.15 -2.43
N THR A 118 5.78 32.91 -3.65
CA THR A 118 5.34 31.80 -4.50
C THR A 118 6.03 30.49 -4.09
N CYS A 119 5.50 29.34 -4.52
CA CYS A 119 6.11 28.04 -4.24
C CYS A 119 7.57 27.94 -4.75
N GLU A 120 7.85 28.48 -5.94
CA GLU A 120 9.19 28.54 -6.52
C GLU A 120 10.15 29.42 -5.71
N GLN A 121 9.66 30.55 -5.18
CA GLN A 121 10.45 31.41 -4.29
C GLN A 121 10.78 30.70 -2.96
N ALA A 122 9.81 29.99 -2.37
CA ALA A 122 10.02 29.21 -1.15
C ALA A 122 11.08 28.11 -1.36
N LEU A 123 10.97 27.32 -2.43
CA LEU A 123 11.96 26.27 -2.78
C LEU A 123 13.37 26.85 -2.93
N ASN A 124 13.54 27.89 -3.74
CA ASN A 124 14.85 28.48 -3.99
C ASN A 124 15.40 29.23 -2.77
N ALA A 125 14.54 29.68 -1.85
CA ALA A 125 14.98 30.19 -0.56
C ALA A 125 15.45 29.09 0.39
N LEU A 126 14.82 27.91 0.40
CA LEU A 126 15.32 26.74 1.14
C LEU A 126 16.72 26.35 0.64
N PHE A 127 16.91 26.15 -0.67
CA PHE A 127 18.21 25.74 -1.22
C PHE A 127 19.34 26.74 -0.93
N ARG A 128 19.01 28.03 -0.78
CA ARG A 128 19.97 29.09 -0.38
C ARG A 128 20.13 29.26 1.13
N GLY A 129 19.13 28.83 1.90
CA GLY A 129 19.12 28.88 3.38
C GLY A 129 19.68 27.62 4.03
N SER A 130 19.95 26.57 3.24
CA SER A 130 20.66 25.37 3.68
C SER A 130 22.06 25.72 4.22
N THR A 131 22.47 25.06 5.31
CA THR A 131 23.78 25.26 5.95
C THR A 131 24.94 24.97 5.00
N GLU A 132 24.86 23.87 4.23
CA GLU A 132 25.86 23.52 3.22
C GLU A 132 25.42 23.97 1.82
N GLN A 133 26.36 24.49 1.02
CA GLN A 133 26.08 24.87 -0.36
C GLN A 133 25.71 23.64 -1.18
N ASN A 134 24.60 23.73 -1.90
CA ASN A 134 24.08 22.66 -2.76
C ASN A 134 23.78 23.19 -4.18
N GLY A 135 23.60 22.27 -5.13
CA GLY A 135 23.36 22.58 -6.54
C GLY A 135 21.90 22.63 -6.97
N PHE A 136 20.93 22.56 -6.03
CA PHE A 136 19.53 22.38 -6.37
C PHE A 136 18.84 23.67 -6.81
N VAL A 137 17.92 23.54 -7.77
CA VAL A 137 17.08 24.63 -8.27
C VAL A 137 15.62 24.21 -8.20
N GLY A 138 14.80 25.07 -7.61
CA GLY A 138 13.36 24.89 -7.48
C GLY A 138 12.60 25.52 -8.64
N HIS A 139 11.53 24.87 -9.06
CA HIS A 139 10.62 25.36 -10.11
C HIS A 139 9.17 25.08 -9.69
N SER A 140 8.21 25.93 -10.08
CA SER A 140 6.79 25.64 -9.83
C SER A 140 5.85 26.34 -10.81
N ASN A 141 4.81 25.63 -11.24
CA ASN A 141 3.68 26.22 -11.97
C ASN A 141 2.47 26.60 -11.07
N LEU A 142 2.57 26.37 -9.75
CA LEU A 142 1.49 26.65 -8.81
C LEU A 142 1.22 28.17 -8.71
N THR A 143 -0.05 28.55 -8.79
CA THR A 143 -0.48 29.95 -8.70
C THR A 143 -0.89 30.31 -7.28
N GLY A 144 -0.44 31.47 -6.80
CA GLY A 144 -0.77 32.01 -5.48
C GLY A 144 0.46 32.46 -4.69
N GLU A 145 0.22 33.30 -3.69
CA GLU A 145 1.22 33.74 -2.72
C GLU A 145 0.75 33.38 -1.31
N TYR A 146 1.61 32.71 -0.55
CA TYR A 146 1.31 32.24 0.80
C TYR A 146 2.41 32.62 1.77
N SER A 147 2.08 32.69 3.06
CA SER A 147 3.07 32.79 4.12
C SER A 147 3.75 31.44 4.31
N PHE A 148 5.07 31.42 4.29
CA PHE A 148 5.89 30.21 4.43
C PHE A 148 6.88 30.42 5.57
N SER A 149 6.89 29.53 6.56
CA SER A 149 7.80 29.61 7.70
C SER A 149 8.17 28.21 8.16
N ILE A 150 9.46 27.92 8.19
CA ILE A 150 9.99 26.62 8.63
C ILE A 150 11.36 26.81 9.29
N GLU A 151 11.61 26.04 10.35
CA GLU A 151 12.82 26.14 11.17
C GLU A 151 13.23 24.77 11.73
N CYS A 152 14.53 24.59 11.96
CA CYS A 152 15.14 23.43 12.60
C CYS A 152 14.82 22.05 11.96
N VAL A 153 14.83 21.95 10.62
CA VAL A 153 14.56 20.71 9.87
C VAL A 153 15.64 20.43 8.82
N ASN A 154 15.73 19.20 8.32
CA ASN A 154 16.53 18.95 7.13
C ASN A 154 15.86 19.50 5.86
N THR A 155 16.65 19.78 4.82
CA THR A 155 16.20 20.49 3.62
C THR A 155 15.19 19.65 2.82
N TYR A 156 15.29 18.32 2.86
CA TYR A 156 14.30 17.43 2.25
C TYR A 156 12.95 17.50 2.97
N GLU A 157 12.94 17.43 4.31
CA GLU A 157 11.73 17.59 5.13
C GLU A 157 11.06 18.95 4.96
N ALA A 158 11.85 20.00 4.77
CA ALA A 158 11.35 21.34 4.47
C ALA A 158 10.57 21.41 3.14
N ILE A 159 10.89 20.53 2.18
CA ILE A 159 10.16 20.40 0.92
C ILE A 159 8.91 19.52 1.11
N GLN A 160 9.07 18.35 1.74
CA GLN A 160 8.01 17.38 1.97
C GLN A 160 8.28 16.53 3.22
N GLY A 161 7.24 16.27 4.02
CA GLY A 161 7.30 15.30 5.13
C GLY A 161 7.10 15.88 6.53
N THR A 162 7.07 17.21 6.68
CA THR A 162 6.64 17.87 7.92
C THR A 162 5.56 18.91 7.69
N ARG A 163 4.86 19.29 8.77
CA ARG A 163 3.85 20.35 8.75
C ARG A 163 4.53 21.71 8.57
N GLY A 164 4.00 22.56 7.69
CA GLY A 164 4.63 23.80 7.26
C GLY A 164 5.71 23.62 6.18
N SER A 165 5.94 22.39 5.69
CA SER A 165 6.79 22.18 4.49
C SER A 165 6.21 22.87 3.25
N VAL A 166 7.00 22.99 2.18
CA VAL A 166 6.53 23.59 0.92
C VAL A 166 5.33 22.83 0.37
N LEU A 167 5.35 21.49 0.39
CA LEU A 167 4.21 20.70 -0.07
C LEU A 167 2.96 20.86 0.82
N ASP A 168 3.12 21.05 2.14
CA ASP A 168 1.98 21.31 3.05
C ASP A 168 1.41 22.74 2.88
N THR A 169 2.28 23.72 2.65
CA THR A 169 1.92 25.15 2.54
C THR A 169 1.28 25.49 1.20
N PHE A 170 1.81 24.95 0.10
CA PHE A 170 1.39 25.28 -1.27
C PHE A 170 0.62 24.14 -1.95
N GLY A 171 0.78 22.90 -1.48
CA GLY A 171 0.38 21.70 -2.22
C GLY A 171 -1.01 21.18 -1.89
N ASN A 172 -2.07 21.86 -2.33
CA ASN A 172 -3.41 21.26 -2.39
C ASN A 172 -3.49 20.23 -3.54
N GLY A 173 -2.86 19.07 -3.34
CA GLY A 173 -2.77 17.97 -4.32
C GLY A 173 -1.58 18.05 -5.28
N ALA A 174 -0.59 18.91 -5.02
CA ALA A 174 0.58 19.10 -5.88
C ALA A 174 1.49 17.85 -5.99
N LYS A 175 2.32 17.85 -7.04
CA LYS A 175 3.12 16.73 -7.53
C LYS A 175 4.60 17.14 -7.62
N ILE A 176 5.47 16.33 -7.03
CA ILE A 176 6.92 16.55 -7.02
C ILE A 176 7.58 15.76 -8.15
N LYS A 177 8.14 16.46 -9.15
CA LYS A 177 9.03 15.86 -10.15
C LYS A 177 10.48 16.13 -9.76
N ARG A 178 11.29 15.08 -9.74
CA ARG A 178 12.72 15.11 -9.44
C ARG A 178 13.46 14.84 -10.75
N ASP A 179 14.24 15.80 -11.23
CA ASP A 179 15.12 15.63 -12.38
C ASP A 179 16.53 16.08 -12.01
N ASN A 180 17.32 15.14 -11.50
CA ASN A 180 18.65 15.38 -10.97
C ASN A 180 18.64 16.51 -9.90
N PHE A 181 19.28 17.65 -10.20
CA PHE A 181 19.33 18.82 -9.34
C PHE A 181 18.15 19.80 -9.54
N ASN A 182 17.21 19.52 -10.44
CA ASN A 182 15.98 20.31 -10.58
C ASN A 182 14.84 19.62 -9.84
N ILE A 183 14.16 20.38 -8.98
CA ILE A 183 12.97 19.93 -8.25
C ILE A 183 11.80 20.80 -8.65
N TYR A 184 10.77 20.19 -9.24
CA TYR A 184 9.54 20.86 -9.67
C TYR A 184 8.41 20.49 -8.71
N ILE A 185 7.66 21.47 -8.24
CA ILE A 185 6.39 21.25 -7.53
C ILE A 185 5.28 21.86 -8.37
N ASN A 186 4.49 21.01 -9.03
CA ASN A 186 3.47 21.42 -9.98
C ASN A 186 2.08 20.87 -9.61
N ASP A 187 1.04 21.33 -10.30
CA ASP A 187 -0.30 20.73 -10.24
C ASP A 187 -0.34 19.32 -10.88
N SER A 188 0.37 19.13 -11.99
CA SER A 188 0.59 17.86 -12.68
C SER A 188 1.99 17.83 -13.32
N ILE A 189 2.54 16.63 -13.52
CA ILE A 189 3.89 16.40 -14.08
C ILE A 189 3.92 15.47 -15.30
N GLY A 190 2.74 14.94 -15.69
CA GLY A 190 2.52 14.08 -16.87
C GLY A 190 1.34 14.58 -17.74
N GLU A 191 1.09 13.89 -18.85
CA GLU A 191 0.19 14.34 -19.93
C GLU A 191 -1.03 13.41 -20.14
N SER A 192 -2.15 13.94 -20.63
CA SER A 192 -3.33 13.15 -21.00
C SER A 192 -3.21 12.56 -22.41
N ASN A 193 -2.35 11.54 -22.56
CA ASN A 193 -2.04 10.91 -23.83
C ASN A 193 -3.10 9.90 -24.33
N ASN A 194 -4.24 9.76 -23.62
CA ASN A 194 -5.37 8.90 -23.97
C ASN A 194 -5.03 7.40 -24.14
N VAL A 195 -3.90 6.95 -23.56
CA VAL A 195 -3.45 5.55 -23.66
C VAL A 195 -4.52 4.63 -23.06
N LEU A 196 -5.00 3.68 -23.87
CA LEU A 196 -6.06 2.76 -23.48
C LEU A 196 -5.48 1.51 -22.84
N ILE A 197 -5.86 1.28 -21.59
CA ILE A 197 -5.56 0.08 -20.81
C ILE A 197 -6.85 -0.73 -20.68
N ALA A 198 -6.89 -1.91 -21.30
CA ALA A 198 -8.12 -2.67 -21.42
C ALA A 198 -7.94 -4.17 -21.20
N TYR A 199 -8.98 -4.80 -20.65
CA TYR A 199 -9.08 -6.26 -20.56
C TYR A 199 -8.93 -6.90 -21.96
N LYS A 200 -8.07 -7.92 -22.07
CA LYS A 200 -7.58 -8.55 -23.32
C LYS A 200 -6.69 -7.69 -24.24
N LYS A 201 -6.30 -6.47 -23.84
CA LYS A 201 -5.25 -5.69 -24.54
C LYS A 201 -3.93 -5.81 -23.77
N ASN A 202 -3.80 -5.04 -22.69
CA ASN A 202 -2.57 -4.80 -21.93
C ASN A 202 -2.78 -4.79 -20.39
N LEU A 203 -4.04 -4.84 -19.94
CA LEU A 203 -4.39 -4.97 -18.53
C LEU A 203 -3.98 -6.36 -17.99
N VAL A 204 -3.15 -6.39 -16.94
CA VAL A 204 -2.68 -7.61 -16.28
C VAL A 204 -3.43 -7.84 -14.97
N GLY A 205 -3.54 -6.81 -14.12
CA GLY A 205 -4.19 -6.84 -12.82
C GLY A 205 -5.15 -5.66 -12.64
N LEU A 206 -6.26 -5.90 -11.94
CA LEU A 206 -7.22 -4.87 -11.55
C LEU A 206 -7.84 -5.25 -10.20
N GLU A 207 -7.49 -4.49 -9.17
CA GLU A 207 -8.06 -4.58 -7.83
C GLU A 207 -8.89 -3.33 -7.54
N ALA A 208 -9.98 -3.50 -6.80
CA ALA A 208 -10.98 -2.45 -6.56
C ALA A 208 -11.53 -2.58 -5.13
N GLU A 209 -11.12 -1.66 -4.26
CA GLU A 209 -11.58 -1.59 -2.87
C GLU A 209 -12.71 -0.57 -2.75
N TYR A 210 -13.86 -0.99 -2.22
CA TYR A 210 -15.04 -0.14 -2.02
C TYR A 210 -15.21 0.17 -0.54
N ASP A 211 -14.87 1.38 -0.11
CA ASP A 211 -15.10 1.82 1.26
C ASP A 211 -16.37 2.66 1.39
N ILE A 212 -17.18 2.32 2.38
CA ILE A 212 -18.42 3.03 2.70
C ILE A 212 -18.29 3.93 3.93
N GLN A 213 -17.16 3.97 4.65
CA GLN A 213 -17.01 4.68 5.92
C GLN A 213 -17.51 6.12 5.84
N ASP A 214 -16.92 6.92 4.94
CA ASP A 214 -17.20 8.35 4.73
C ASP A 214 -18.46 8.65 3.88
N VAL A 215 -19.24 7.64 3.53
CA VAL A 215 -20.51 7.86 2.81
C VAL A 215 -21.47 8.68 3.67
N VAL A 216 -22.05 9.72 3.10
CA VAL A 216 -23.07 10.56 3.71
C VAL A 216 -24.33 10.48 2.85
N THR A 217 -25.47 10.11 3.45
CA THR A 217 -26.77 10.02 2.75
C THR A 217 -27.79 11.06 3.19
N MET A 218 -27.46 11.85 4.21
CA MET A 218 -28.27 12.98 4.68
C MET A 218 -27.35 14.05 5.27
N ILE A 219 -27.61 15.33 5.01
CA ILE A 219 -26.85 16.44 5.61
C ILE A 219 -27.73 17.37 6.42
N TYR A 220 -27.17 17.92 7.51
CA TYR A 220 -27.68 19.09 8.21
C TYR A 220 -26.79 20.28 7.84
N PRO A 221 -27.23 21.16 6.93
CA PRO A 221 -26.45 22.31 6.48
C PRO A 221 -26.65 23.54 7.37
N TYR A 222 -25.59 24.33 7.55
CA TYR A 222 -25.65 25.66 8.15
C TYR A 222 -24.66 26.62 7.48
N ALA A 223 -24.83 27.92 7.70
CA ALA A 223 -23.81 28.93 7.42
C ALA A 223 -23.87 30.01 8.51
N GLN A 224 -22.74 30.65 8.79
CA GLN A 224 -22.68 31.91 9.52
C GLN A 224 -22.79 33.07 8.53
N VAL A 225 -23.62 34.05 8.83
CA VAL A 225 -23.80 35.26 8.01
C VAL A 225 -23.74 36.48 8.91
N ASP A 226 -22.81 37.36 8.63
CA ASP A 226 -22.68 38.65 9.31
C ASP A 226 -23.89 39.54 9.00
N GLN A 227 -24.65 39.88 10.02
CA GLN A 227 -25.72 40.88 9.94
C GLN A 227 -25.25 42.18 10.60
N GLN A 228 -25.30 43.27 9.84
CA GLN A 228 -25.09 44.61 10.40
C GLN A 228 -26.37 45.08 11.10
N SER A 229 -26.24 45.45 12.38
CA SER A 229 -27.25 46.24 13.08
C SER A 229 -26.59 47.39 13.85
N ASP A 230 -26.93 48.63 13.44
CA ASP A 230 -26.70 49.98 13.98
C ASP A 230 -25.42 50.40 14.76
N ASP A 231 -24.54 49.50 15.20
CA ASP A 231 -23.11 49.77 15.46
C ASP A 231 -22.27 48.48 15.68
N THR A 232 -22.87 47.28 15.52
CA THR A 232 -22.19 45.99 15.72
C THR A 232 -22.49 45.00 14.60
N THR A 233 -21.47 44.26 14.16
CA THR A 233 -21.61 43.12 13.26
C THR A 233 -21.79 41.85 14.07
N GLU A 234 -22.95 41.21 13.97
CA GLU A 234 -23.25 39.96 14.67
C GLU A 234 -23.34 38.81 13.67
N SER A 235 -22.52 37.77 13.87
CA SER A 235 -22.50 36.56 13.04
C SER A 235 -23.69 35.68 13.39
N VAL A 236 -24.74 35.68 12.55
CA VAL A 236 -25.96 34.91 12.76
C VAL A 236 -25.90 33.58 12.01
N LYS A 237 -26.11 32.48 12.74
CA LYS A 237 -26.19 31.13 12.16
C LYS A 237 -27.52 30.91 11.47
N ILE A 238 -27.50 30.71 10.16
CA ILE A 238 -28.66 30.28 9.36
C ILE A 238 -28.67 28.76 9.17
N THR A 239 -29.86 28.16 9.25
CA THR A 239 -30.12 26.73 9.04
C THR A 239 -31.42 26.53 8.26
N LEU A 240 -31.66 25.34 7.72
CA LEU A 240 -32.90 25.05 6.98
C LEU A 240 -34.10 24.74 7.91
N PRO A 241 -35.31 25.26 7.63
CA PRO A 241 -36.54 24.89 8.35
C PRO A 241 -36.83 23.39 8.36
N GLU A 242 -36.59 22.72 7.24
CA GLU A 242 -36.69 21.26 7.06
C GLU A 242 -35.55 20.47 7.76
N LYS A 243 -34.54 21.19 8.28
CA LYS A 243 -33.34 20.70 8.97
C LYS A 243 -32.36 19.85 8.15
N TYR A 244 -32.86 18.96 7.31
CA TYR A 244 -32.05 17.99 6.58
C TYR A 244 -32.31 18.02 5.07
N ILE A 245 -31.26 17.77 4.29
CA ILE A 245 -31.36 17.39 2.88
C ILE A 245 -30.98 15.91 2.76
N GLU A 246 -31.85 15.09 2.15
CA GLU A 246 -31.62 13.68 1.88
C GLU A 246 -31.03 13.48 0.48
N SER A 247 -30.14 12.50 0.31
CA SER A 247 -29.67 12.04 -1.00
C SER A 247 -30.66 11.05 -1.63
N GLU A 248 -30.74 11.00 -2.96
CA GLU A 248 -31.49 9.97 -3.71
C GLU A 248 -31.03 8.53 -3.39
N ASN A 249 -29.76 8.37 -3.01
CA ASN A 249 -29.15 7.10 -2.63
C ASN A 249 -29.43 6.68 -1.17
N ILE A 250 -30.19 7.46 -0.39
CA ILE A 250 -30.48 7.19 1.04
C ILE A 250 -31.06 5.79 1.31
N ARG A 251 -31.76 5.19 0.32
CA ARG A 251 -32.35 3.85 0.43
C ARG A 251 -31.42 2.69 0.01
N LYS A 252 -30.22 2.97 -0.50
CA LYS A 252 -29.23 1.93 -0.87
C LYS A 252 -28.45 1.39 0.33
N TYR A 253 -28.51 2.07 1.47
CA TYR A 253 -27.76 1.73 2.68
C TYR A 253 -28.73 1.36 3.81
N PRO A 254 -28.40 0.37 4.66
CA PRO A 254 -29.29 -0.08 5.73
C PRO A 254 -29.46 0.95 6.85
N THR A 255 -28.54 1.91 6.98
CA THR A 255 -28.58 3.00 7.96
C THR A 255 -28.43 4.35 7.27
N ARG A 256 -29.11 5.37 7.80
CA ARG A 256 -28.95 6.77 7.38
C ARG A 256 -27.60 7.27 7.90
N LYS A 257 -26.74 7.77 7.02
CA LYS A 257 -25.44 8.34 7.38
C LYS A 257 -25.53 9.86 7.31
N ILE A 258 -25.40 10.51 8.48
CA ILE A 258 -25.75 11.92 8.65
C ILE A 258 -24.48 12.74 8.89
N ALA A 259 -24.25 13.78 8.09
CA ALA A 259 -23.17 14.75 8.33
C ALA A 259 -23.72 16.13 8.67
N TYR A 260 -22.95 16.89 9.44
CA TYR A 260 -23.19 18.28 9.77
C TYR A 260 -22.22 19.14 8.96
N VAL A 261 -22.73 20.03 8.10
CA VAL A 261 -21.96 20.66 7.02
C VAL A 261 -22.06 22.19 7.09
N ASP A 262 -20.91 22.84 7.06
CA ASP A 262 -20.75 24.30 7.06
C ASP A 262 -20.65 24.84 5.62
N PHE A 263 -21.37 25.93 5.34
CA PHE A 263 -21.34 26.71 4.10
C PHE A 263 -21.06 28.20 4.37
N THR A 264 -20.40 28.52 5.49
CA THR A 264 -19.92 29.88 5.82
C THR A 264 -18.93 30.36 4.76
N GLY A 265 -19.08 31.61 4.32
CA GLY A 265 -18.22 32.21 3.28
C GLY A 265 -18.49 31.74 1.84
N GLU A 266 -19.40 30.78 1.63
CA GLU A 266 -19.70 30.19 0.33
C GLU A 266 -20.80 30.98 -0.46
N ASP A 267 -20.78 32.31 -0.45
CA ASP A 267 -21.83 33.18 -1.04
C ASP A 267 -23.27 32.91 -0.52
N VAL A 268 -23.38 32.32 0.67
CA VAL A 268 -24.67 32.00 1.29
C VAL A 268 -25.08 33.13 2.25
N THR A 269 -26.04 33.95 1.83
CA THR A 269 -26.59 35.06 2.64
C THR A 269 -27.98 34.78 3.21
N ASN A 270 -28.68 33.76 2.71
CA ASN A 270 -30.05 33.44 3.11
C ASN A 270 -30.39 31.95 2.97
N VAL A 271 -31.52 31.56 3.58
CA VAL A 271 -32.02 30.17 3.66
C VAL A 271 -32.22 29.53 2.27
N ASN A 272 -32.62 30.29 1.24
CA ASN A 272 -32.82 29.74 -0.10
C ASN A 272 -31.48 29.46 -0.81
N GLN A 273 -30.48 30.32 -0.63
CA GLN A 273 -29.11 30.04 -1.08
C GLN A 273 -28.51 28.84 -0.34
N LEU A 274 -28.72 28.74 0.98
CA LEU A 274 -28.27 27.60 1.79
C LEU A 274 -28.90 26.30 1.28
N ARG A 275 -30.21 26.30 0.99
CA ARG A 275 -30.92 25.14 0.42
C ARG A 275 -30.34 24.74 -0.92
N ASN A 276 -30.13 25.70 -1.82
CA ASN A 276 -29.58 25.43 -3.15
C ASN A 276 -28.14 24.90 -3.09
N LYS A 277 -27.28 25.39 -2.18
CA LYS A 277 -25.93 24.85 -1.97
C LYS A 277 -25.94 23.47 -1.30
N ALA A 278 -26.76 23.28 -0.27
CA ALA A 278 -26.93 21.99 0.38
C ALA A 278 -27.45 20.89 -0.56
N GLN A 279 -28.40 21.21 -1.45
CA GLN A 279 -28.87 20.28 -2.49
C GLN A 279 -27.76 19.92 -3.49
N LYS A 280 -26.90 20.90 -3.85
CA LYS A 280 -25.74 20.68 -4.72
C LYS A 280 -24.60 19.91 -4.05
N TRP A 281 -24.55 19.83 -2.72
CA TRP A 281 -23.48 19.13 -2.00
C TRP A 281 -23.34 17.66 -2.38
N PHE A 282 -24.47 16.97 -2.61
CA PHE A 282 -24.48 15.58 -3.09
C PHE A 282 -24.03 15.42 -4.55
N TYR A 283 -23.87 16.49 -5.33
CA TYR A 283 -23.29 16.39 -6.67
C TYR A 283 -21.81 15.96 -6.62
N ASN A 284 -21.13 16.22 -5.50
CA ASN A 284 -19.77 15.74 -5.21
C ASN A 284 -19.70 14.24 -4.87
N LYS A 285 -20.79 13.49 -5.06
CA LYS A 285 -20.90 12.01 -4.92
C LYS A 285 -20.46 11.44 -3.57
N LYS A 286 -20.51 12.27 -2.52
CA LYS A 286 -20.28 11.86 -1.10
C LYS A 286 -21.31 10.86 -0.58
N ASP A 287 -22.35 10.55 -1.35
CA ASP A 287 -23.39 9.55 -1.10
C ASP A 287 -23.17 8.21 -1.80
N LEU A 288 -22.01 8.02 -2.45
CA LEU A 288 -21.53 6.77 -3.04
C LEU A 288 -20.26 6.30 -2.31
N PRO A 289 -19.94 4.98 -2.31
CA PRO A 289 -18.71 4.48 -1.71
C PRO A 289 -17.50 5.16 -2.35
N SER A 290 -16.47 5.48 -1.56
CA SER A 290 -15.15 5.76 -2.12
C SER A 290 -14.63 4.46 -2.73
N VAL A 291 -13.97 4.57 -3.88
CA VAL A 291 -13.42 3.39 -4.56
C VAL A 291 -11.96 3.64 -4.88
N ASN A 292 -11.09 2.90 -4.22
CA ASN A 292 -9.67 2.85 -4.54
C ASN A 292 -9.47 1.74 -5.59
N TYR A 293 -8.60 1.98 -6.56
CA TYR A 293 -8.32 1.05 -7.62
C TYR A 293 -6.81 0.95 -7.82
N LYS A 294 -6.32 -0.28 -7.88
CA LYS A 294 -4.94 -0.61 -8.24
C LYS A 294 -4.96 -1.33 -9.58
N VAL A 295 -4.18 -0.84 -10.53
CA VAL A 295 -4.18 -1.34 -11.90
C VAL A 295 -2.75 -1.66 -12.33
N ASP A 296 -2.50 -2.92 -12.65
CA ASP A 296 -1.23 -3.39 -13.20
C ASP A 296 -1.38 -3.63 -14.70
N PHE A 297 -0.46 -3.10 -15.51
CA PHE A 297 -0.47 -3.28 -16.96
C PHE A 297 0.94 -3.36 -17.55
N ILE A 298 1.02 -3.86 -18.79
CA ILE A 298 2.26 -3.87 -19.59
C ILE A 298 2.20 -2.72 -20.59
N ASP A 299 3.22 -1.86 -20.58
CA ASP A 299 3.42 -0.84 -21.61
C ASP A 299 3.68 -1.52 -22.97
N LEU A 300 2.81 -1.26 -23.95
CA LEU A 300 2.90 -1.87 -25.27
C LEU A 300 3.93 -1.20 -26.18
N SER A 301 4.30 0.06 -25.92
CA SER A 301 5.28 0.81 -26.73
C SER A 301 6.61 0.07 -26.86
N GLN A 302 6.95 -0.74 -25.85
CA GLN A 302 8.17 -1.52 -25.72
C GLN A 302 8.06 -2.94 -26.30
N THR A 303 6.95 -3.28 -26.97
CA THR A 303 6.73 -4.59 -27.60
C THR A 303 6.89 -4.53 -29.12
N GLU A 304 7.55 -5.53 -29.73
CA GLU A 304 7.93 -5.49 -31.17
C GLU A 304 6.71 -5.32 -32.10
N ASN A 305 5.54 -5.83 -31.72
CA ASN A 305 4.29 -5.71 -32.49
C ASN A 305 3.66 -4.30 -32.48
N TYR A 306 4.11 -3.41 -31.59
CA TYR A 306 3.57 -2.05 -31.39
C TYR A 306 4.61 -0.94 -31.60
N LYS A 307 5.79 -1.29 -32.11
CA LYS A 307 6.93 -0.40 -32.35
C LYS A 307 6.61 0.81 -33.23
N ASP A 308 5.77 0.62 -34.26
CA ASP A 308 5.28 1.72 -35.12
C ASP A 308 4.30 2.67 -34.41
N TYR A 309 3.84 2.31 -33.21
CA TYR A 309 2.90 3.05 -32.37
C TYR A 309 3.53 3.45 -31.01
N GLU A 310 4.86 3.37 -30.86
CA GLU A 310 5.59 3.65 -29.61
C GLU A 310 5.13 4.96 -28.94
N ILE A 311 5.04 6.03 -29.73
CA ILE A 311 4.61 7.38 -29.30
C ILE A 311 3.16 7.41 -28.78
N LEU A 312 2.28 6.53 -29.27
CA LEU A 312 0.85 6.49 -28.91
C LEU A 312 0.52 5.56 -27.73
N GLU A 313 1.46 4.72 -27.31
CA GLU A 313 1.28 3.76 -26.22
C GLU A 313 2.26 3.98 -25.06
N THR A 314 3.26 4.87 -25.20
CA THR A 314 4.22 5.23 -24.13
C THR A 314 3.47 5.86 -22.95
N VAL A 315 3.80 5.43 -21.73
CA VAL A 315 3.24 6.00 -20.50
C VAL A 315 4.37 6.42 -19.55
N ASN A 316 4.27 7.61 -18.96
CA ASN A 316 5.20 8.15 -17.97
C ASN A 316 4.52 8.39 -16.61
N MET A 317 5.27 8.88 -15.62
CA MET A 317 4.76 9.23 -14.29
C MET A 317 3.72 10.36 -14.36
N ASP A 318 2.63 10.24 -13.60
CA ASP A 318 1.46 11.15 -13.57
C ASP A 318 0.68 11.31 -14.90
N ASP A 319 1.05 10.60 -15.98
CA ASP A 319 0.27 10.57 -17.23
C ASP A 319 -1.15 10.04 -16.97
N GLU A 320 -2.15 10.62 -17.64
CA GLU A 320 -3.55 10.19 -17.54
C GLU A 320 -3.87 9.12 -18.59
N VAL A 321 -4.33 7.97 -18.11
CA VAL A 321 -4.63 6.77 -18.89
C VAL A 321 -6.08 6.33 -18.72
N ILE A 322 -6.64 5.70 -19.75
CA ILE A 322 -8.04 5.23 -19.77
C ILE A 322 -8.07 3.75 -19.41
N VAL A 323 -8.68 3.38 -18.27
CA VAL A 323 -8.84 1.99 -17.86
C VAL A 323 -10.24 1.49 -18.19
N ARG A 324 -10.34 0.36 -18.90
CA ARG A 324 -11.62 -0.21 -19.38
C ARG A 324 -11.75 -1.72 -19.17
N ASP A 325 -12.73 -2.10 -18.35
CA ASP A 325 -13.30 -3.45 -18.33
C ASP A 325 -14.84 -3.39 -18.37
N LEU A 326 -15.40 -3.73 -19.52
CA LEU A 326 -16.85 -3.72 -19.75
C LEU A 326 -17.61 -4.77 -18.91
N ARG A 327 -16.94 -5.84 -18.44
CA ARG A 327 -17.56 -6.88 -17.59
C ARG A 327 -17.82 -6.37 -16.18
N MET A 328 -16.87 -5.58 -15.67
CA MET A 328 -16.94 -4.95 -14.35
C MET A 328 -17.62 -3.57 -14.38
N GLN A 329 -18.08 -3.11 -15.55
CA GLN A 329 -18.65 -1.78 -15.77
C GLN A 329 -17.67 -0.65 -15.36
N ILE A 330 -16.40 -0.80 -15.75
CA ILE A 330 -15.34 0.18 -15.52
C ILE A 330 -14.93 0.80 -16.87
N ASN A 331 -15.05 2.12 -16.97
CA ASN A 331 -14.51 2.96 -18.03
C ASN A 331 -14.18 4.31 -17.39
N ALA A 332 -12.93 4.45 -16.99
CA ALA A 332 -12.47 5.49 -16.10
C ALA A 332 -11.15 6.09 -16.59
N THR A 333 -10.79 7.29 -16.13
CA THR A 333 -9.40 7.75 -16.20
C THR A 333 -8.74 7.66 -14.83
N ALA A 334 -7.45 7.38 -14.81
CA ALA A 334 -6.60 7.56 -13.63
C ALA A 334 -5.19 7.96 -14.07
N ARG A 335 -4.37 8.34 -13.09
CA ARG A 335 -2.99 8.77 -13.30
C ARG A 335 -2.01 7.74 -12.76
N VAL A 336 -0.89 7.59 -13.46
CA VAL A 336 0.22 6.74 -13.00
C VAL A 336 0.79 7.30 -11.71
N VAL A 337 0.85 6.46 -10.68
CA VAL A 337 1.36 6.83 -9.34
C VAL A 337 2.69 6.17 -9.01
N LYS A 338 3.03 5.06 -9.68
CA LYS A 338 4.29 4.34 -9.46
C LYS A 338 4.74 3.59 -10.69
N THR A 339 6.04 3.57 -10.95
CA THR A 339 6.66 2.86 -12.07
C THR A 339 7.89 2.10 -11.60
N ASN A 340 8.06 0.86 -12.07
CA ASN A 340 9.29 0.09 -11.95
C ASN A 340 9.87 -0.15 -13.36
N TYR A 341 11.02 0.46 -13.66
CA TYR A 341 11.63 0.50 -14.98
C TYR A 341 13.01 -0.16 -14.98
N ASP A 342 13.28 -1.06 -15.91
CA ASP A 342 14.59 -1.66 -16.14
C ASP A 342 15.42 -0.74 -17.08
N PRO A 343 16.46 -0.06 -16.58
CA PRO A 343 17.30 0.83 -17.38
C PRO A 343 18.21 0.09 -18.37
N ILE A 344 18.43 -1.21 -18.21
CA ILE A 344 19.32 -2.03 -19.04
C ILE A 344 18.55 -2.59 -20.24
N MET A 345 17.39 -3.19 -19.99
CA MET A 345 16.46 -3.65 -21.02
C MET A 345 15.62 -2.52 -21.63
N LYS A 346 15.61 -1.34 -21.00
CA LYS A 346 14.85 -0.14 -21.40
C LYS A 346 13.34 -0.38 -21.47
N ARG A 347 12.79 -1.04 -20.46
CA ARG A 347 11.36 -1.38 -20.40
C ARG A 347 10.80 -1.34 -18.99
N TYR A 348 9.49 -1.15 -18.86
CA TYR A 348 8.80 -1.27 -17.58
C TYR A 348 8.66 -2.75 -17.18
N ASN A 349 8.95 -3.04 -15.91
CA ASN A 349 8.61 -4.31 -15.27
C ASN A 349 7.18 -4.26 -14.71
N SER A 350 6.77 -3.11 -14.16
CA SER A 350 5.40 -2.82 -13.75
C SER A 350 5.11 -1.32 -13.75
N ILE A 351 3.84 -0.97 -13.91
CA ILE A 351 3.30 0.38 -13.73
C ILE A 351 2.02 0.24 -12.93
N GLU A 352 1.89 1.06 -11.88
CA GLU A 352 0.73 1.13 -11.00
C GLU A 352 0.02 2.48 -11.17
N ILE A 353 -1.29 2.40 -11.32
CA ILE A 353 -2.19 3.53 -11.54
C ILE A 353 -3.08 3.68 -10.31
N GLY A 354 -3.26 4.91 -9.83
CA GLY A 354 -4.05 5.20 -8.63
C GLY A 354 -5.56 5.31 -8.88
N ASN A 355 -6.24 5.99 -7.95
CA ASN A 355 -7.70 6.18 -7.93
C ASN A 355 -8.33 6.50 -9.29
N LEU A 356 -9.31 5.68 -9.71
CA LEU A 356 -10.09 5.88 -10.93
C LEU A 356 -11.20 6.92 -10.76
N VAL A 357 -11.20 7.91 -11.64
CA VAL A 357 -12.34 8.78 -11.92
C VAL A 357 -13.28 8.04 -12.87
N ASN A 358 -14.27 7.34 -12.32
CA ASN A 358 -15.16 6.47 -13.10
C ASN A 358 -16.21 7.26 -13.90
N HIS A 359 -16.02 7.35 -15.22
CA HIS A 359 -16.89 8.12 -16.13
C HIS A 359 -18.28 7.51 -16.36
N PHE A 360 -18.54 6.28 -15.88
CA PHE A 360 -19.91 5.75 -15.83
C PHE A 360 -20.74 6.38 -14.70
N ALA A 361 -20.10 6.89 -13.64
CA ALA A 361 -20.80 7.62 -12.59
C ALA A 361 -21.33 8.96 -13.13
N GLY A 362 -22.65 9.13 -13.15
CA GLY A 362 -23.30 10.35 -13.62
C GLY A 362 -23.60 10.41 -15.12
N PHE A 363 -23.55 9.30 -15.88
CA PHE A 363 -24.02 9.28 -17.27
C PHE A 363 -25.47 9.77 -17.40
N LYS A 364 -26.37 9.35 -16.49
CA LYS A 364 -27.75 9.87 -16.40
C LYS A 364 -27.79 11.37 -16.11
N ASP A 365 -26.93 11.87 -15.23
CA ASP A 365 -26.92 13.27 -14.81
C ASP A 365 -26.49 14.19 -15.96
N ARG A 366 -25.51 13.75 -16.77
CA ARG A 366 -25.10 14.42 -18.01
C ARG A 366 -26.20 14.40 -19.08
N LEU A 367 -26.96 13.29 -19.17
CA LEU A 367 -28.07 13.18 -20.10
C LEU A 367 -29.21 14.15 -19.70
N ASN A 368 -29.57 14.19 -18.42
CA ASN A 368 -30.52 15.15 -17.87
C ASN A 368 -30.07 16.62 -18.07
N SER A 369 -28.78 16.94 -17.96
CA SER A 369 -28.29 18.31 -18.18
C SER A 369 -28.31 18.72 -19.65
N ILE A 370 -28.09 17.78 -20.58
CA ILE A 370 -28.22 17.99 -22.03
C ILE A 370 -29.69 18.20 -22.39
N GLU A 371 -30.63 17.39 -21.87
CA GLU A 371 -32.07 17.56 -22.08
C GLU A 371 -32.57 18.95 -21.60
N ASN A 372 -32.15 19.39 -20.41
CA ASN A 372 -32.47 20.72 -19.89
C ASN A 372 -31.83 21.87 -20.69
N THR A 373 -30.72 21.63 -21.40
CA THR A 373 -30.08 22.64 -22.25
C THR A 373 -30.73 22.70 -23.63
N LEU A 374 -31.11 21.54 -24.19
CA LEU A 374 -31.88 21.44 -25.43
C LEU A 374 -33.26 22.10 -25.30
N GLY A 375 -33.93 21.97 -24.14
CA GLY A 375 -35.19 22.68 -23.88
C GLY A 375 -35.06 24.20 -24.04
N LYS A 376 -34.01 24.80 -23.45
CA LYS A 376 -33.76 26.24 -23.56
C LYS A 376 -33.43 26.70 -24.98
N VAL A 377 -32.60 25.93 -25.70
CA VAL A 377 -32.28 26.25 -27.10
C VAL A 377 -33.49 26.09 -28.02
N HIS A 378 -34.43 25.20 -27.67
CA HIS A 378 -35.70 25.07 -28.39
C HIS A 378 -36.61 26.29 -28.16
N ASP A 379 -36.75 26.72 -26.90
CA ASP A 379 -37.51 27.92 -26.53
C ASP A 379 -36.93 29.21 -27.18
N ASP A 380 -35.59 29.33 -27.28
CA ASP A 380 -34.89 30.47 -27.88
C ASP A 380 -35.00 30.52 -29.43
N LEU A 381 -35.41 29.43 -30.10
CA LEU A 381 -35.46 29.33 -31.57
C LEU A 381 -36.85 29.61 -32.17
N ASP A 382 -37.93 29.45 -31.41
CA ASP A 382 -39.30 29.65 -31.91
C ASP A 382 -39.70 31.15 -32.02
N ASP A 383 -38.89 32.08 -31.49
CA ASP A 383 -39.21 33.52 -31.40
C ASP A 383 -38.55 34.39 -32.51
N PHE A 384 -38.03 33.77 -33.59
CA PHE A 384 -37.21 34.44 -34.63
C PHE A 384 -37.96 34.73 -35.95
N GLU A 385 -38.86 35.72 -35.97
CA GLU A 385 -39.48 36.20 -37.23
C GLU A 385 -38.59 37.19 -38.01
N VAL A 386 -38.23 36.82 -39.25
CA VAL A 386 -37.53 37.71 -40.20
C VAL A 386 -38.55 38.55 -40.99
N ASP A 387 -38.92 39.70 -40.42
CA ASP A 387 -39.82 40.68 -41.03
C ASP A 387 -39.14 41.48 -42.17
N ASN A 388 -39.44 41.09 -43.42
CA ASN A 388 -38.98 41.77 -44.63
C ASN A 388 -39.56 43.20 -44.81
N GLY A 389 -40.60 43.58 -44.07
CA GLY A 389 -41.24 44.90 -44.13
C GLY A 389 -40.44 46.05 -43.51
N LYS A 390 -39.32 45.76 -42.83
CA LYS A 390 -38.47 46.77 -42.18
C LYS A 390 -37.46 47.47 -43.11
N PHE A 391 -37.34 47.04 -44.37
CA PHE A 391 -36.41 47.63 -45.33
C PHE A 391 -37.07 48.75 -46.16
N PRO A 392 -36.36 49.85 -46.50
CA PRO A 392 -36.95 50.91 -47.31
C PRO A 392 -37.29 50.46 -48.73
N ASP A 393 -38.56 50.58 -49.14
CA ASP A 393 -39.02 50.36 -50.52
C ASP A 393 -38.54 51.48 -51.47
N THR A 394 -37.25 51.42 -51.75
CA THR A 394 -36.50 52.32 -52.63
C THR A 394 -35.77 51.49 -53.68
N LEU A 395 -35.32 52.13 -54.75
CA LEU A 395 -34.47 51.53 -55.79
C LEU A 395 -33.21 52.40 -55.96
N PRO A 396 -32.06 51.79 -56.32
CA PRO A 396 -30.88 52.56 -56.73
C PRO A 396 -31.12 53.22 -58.08
N GLN A 397 -30.19 54.07 -58.51
CA GLN A 397 -30.19 54.55 -59.90
C GLN A 397 -30.01 53.39 -60.90
N THR A 398 -30.63 53.51 -62.09
CA THR A 398 -30.49 52.52 -63.17
C THR A 398 -29.02 52.25 -63.47
N SER A 399 -28.64 50.97 -63.40
CA SER A 399 -27.24 50.56 -63.44
C SER A 399 -26.56 50.89 -64.77
N THR A 400 -25.40 51.53 -64.71
CA THR A 400 -24.50 51.68 -65.88
C THR A 400 -23.61 50.45 -65.99
N LEU A 401 -23.79 49.67 -67.06
CA LEU A 401 -23.04 48.42 -67.32
C LEU A 401 -21.89 48.67 -68.31
N LYS A 402 -20.77 47.96 -68.12
CA LYS A 402 -19.62 47.89 -69.04
C LYS A 402 -19.27 46.44 -69.31
N ALA A 403 -18.78 46.17 -70.52
CA ALA A 403 -18.33 44.84 -70.95
C ALA A 403 -16.98 44.95 -71.67
N ASN A 404 -16.02 44.11 -71.30
CA ASN A 404 -14.71 44.00 -71.95
C ASN A 404 -14.46 42.56 -72.40
N GLY A 405 -14.20 42.36 -73.70
CA GLY A 405 -14.00 41.04 -74.30
C GLY A 405 -12.53 40.62 -74.28
N LEU A 406 -12.24 39.53 -73.57
CA LEU A 406 -10.91 38.91 -73.47
C LEU A 406 -10.82 37.71 -74.45
N PHE A 407 -9.96 36.73 -74.19
CA PHE A 407 -9.76 35.58 -75.09
C PHE A 407 -10.96 34.62 -75.11
N ALA A 408 -11.40 34.16 -73.93
CA ALA A 408 -12.51 33.21 -73.74
C ALA A 408 -13.44 33.64 -72.60
N THR A 409 -13.42 34.93 -72.26
CA THR A 409 -14.20 35.52 -71.16
C THR A 409 -14.64 36.93 -71.54
N VAL A 410 -15.80 37.34 -71.03
CA VAL A 410 -16.20 38.74 -70.99
C VAL A 410 -16.23 39.19 -69.53
N GLN A 411 -15.43 40.21 -69.22
CA GLN A 411 -15.46 40.89 -67.93
C GLN A 411 -16.57 41.94 -67.96
N LEU A 412 -17.47 41.87 -66.98
CA LEU A 412 -18.64 42.73 -66.85
C LEU A 412 -18.57 43.47 -65.52
N GLU A 413 -18.86 44.76 -65.54
CA GLU A 413 -18.83 45.63 -64.35
C GLU A 413 -20.00 46.62 -64.42
N TRP A 414 -20.68 46.86 -63.31
CA TRP A 414 -21.79 47.80 -63.24
C TRP A 414 -21.76 48.70 -62.00
N SER A 415 -22.39 49.87 -62.12
CA SER A 415 -22.58 50.78 -60.98
C SER A 415 -23.44 50.11 -59.90
N TYR A 416 -22.94 50.12 -58.66
CA TYR A 416 -23.46 49.34 -57.55
C TYR A 416 -23.56 50.19 -56.28
N GLU A 417 -24.75 50.24 -55.69
CA GLU A 417 -24.98 50.73 -54.33
C GLU A 417 -24.96 49.55 -53.34
N ASN A 418 -24.04 49.60 -52.37
CA ASN A 418 -23.92 48.58 -51.32
C ASN A 418 -25.02 48.76 -50.25
N LYS A 419 -26.18 48.15 -50.49
CA LYS A 419 -27.31 48.06 -49.56
C LYS A 419 -27.79 46.62 -49.50
N ASN A 420 -27.83 46.05 -48.30
CA ASN A 420 -28.12 44.63 -48.06
C ASN A 420 -29.54 44.21 -48.50
N TYR A 421 -30.41 45.15 -48.86
CA TYR A 421 -31.77 44.93 -49.36
C TYR A 421 -31.94 45.21 -50.87
N TYR A 422 -30.85 45.43 -51.61
CA TYR A 422 -30.83 45.44 -53.07
C TYR A 422 -30.17 44.17 -53.64
N THR A 423 -30.63 43.72 -54.81
CA THR A 423 -30.12 42.55 -55.53
C THR A 423 -30.00 42.90 -57.02
N TYR A 424 -28.85 42.62 -57.63
CA TYR A 424 -28.59 42.93 -59.05
C TYR A 424 -28.73 41.67 -59.90
N GLU A 425 -29.49 41.75 -60.99
CA GLU A 425 -29.71 40.66 -61.95
C GLU A 425 -29.09 41.00 -63.29
N LEU A 426 -28.21 40.11 -63.79
CA LEU A 426 -27.48 40.25 -65.04
C LEU A 426 -27.96 39.21 -66.05
N TYR A 427 -28.21 39.68 -67.27
CA TYR A 427 -28.74 38.90 -68.36
C TYR A 427 -27.82 38.96 -69.59
N ALA A 428 -27.74 37.87 -70.35
CA ALA A 428 -26.82 37.74 -71.48
C ALA A 428 -27.43 37.01 -72.68
N SER A 429 -27.14 37.48 -73.90
CA SER A 429 -27.49 36.78 -75.15
C SER A 429 -26.47 37.03 -76.25
N GLN A 430 -26.35 36.10 -77.20
CA GLN A 430 -25.61 36.34 -78.46
C GLN A 430 -26.43 37.16 -79.47
N LEU A 431 -27.76 37.25 -79.27
CA LEU A 431 -28.63 38.08 -80.09
C LEU A 431 -28.51 39.53 -79.65
N LYS A 432 -28.22 40.42 -80.61
CA LYS A 432 -28.26 41.86 -80.38
C LYS A 432 -29.72 42.30 -80.17
N ASP A 433 -29.91 43.24 -79.26
CA ASP A 433 -31.20 43.86 -78.93
C ASP A 433 -32.21 42.85 -78.34
N PHE A 434 -31.68 41.86 -77.60
CA PHE A 434 -32.50 40.86 -76.91
C PHE A 434 -33.32 41.48 -75.76
N VAL A 435 -34.47 40.86 -75.50
CA VAL A 435 -35.31 41.13 -74.34
C VAL A 435 -34.89 40.19 -73.19
N PRO A 436 -34.53 40.70 -72.01
CA PRO A 436 -34.30 39.87 -70.83
C PRO A 436 -35.53 39.04 -70.45
N ASP A 437 -35.34 37.74 -70.22
CA ASP A 437 -36.40 36.83 -69.79
C ASP A 437 -36.56 36.92 -68.26
N THR A 438 -37.43 37.82 -67.81
CA THR A 438 -37.71 38.05 -66.38
C THR A 438 -38.76 37.10 -65.80
N ILE A 439 -39.21 36.09 -66.56
CA ILE A 439 -40.28 35.17 -66.14
C ILE A 439 -39.72 33.75 -65.96
N THR A 440 -39.05 33.22 -66.99
CA THR A 440 -38.43 31.89 -66.96
C THR A 440 -36.91 31.93 -66.73
N PHE A 441 -36.31 33.13 -66.68
CA PHE A 441 -34.89 33.36 -66.34
C PHE A 441 -33.85 32.65 -67.23
N ASN A 442 -34.23 32.17 -68.42
CA ASN A 442 -33.38 31.34 -69.28
C ASN A 442 -32.09 32.05 -69.76
N ASN A 443 -32.08 33.38 -69.76
CA ASN A 443 -30.92 34.20 -70.11
C ASN A 443 -30.38 35.03 -68.93
N ARG A 444 -30.77 34.73 -67.69
CA ARG A 444 -30.19 35.33 -66.47
C ARG A 444 -28.92 34.55 -66.08
N ILE A 445 -27.76 35.20 -66.16
CA ILE A 445 -26.46 34.57 -65.86
C ILE A 445 -25.95 34.87 -64.44
N TYR A 446 -26.50 35.89 -63.76
CA TYR A 446 -26.17 36.20 -62.37
C TYR A 446 -27.35 36.89 -61.66
N SER A 447 -27.48 36.63 -60.35
CA SER A 447 -28.37 37.35 -59.43
C SER A 447 -27.72 37.41 -58.05
N GLY A 448 -27.51 38.61 -57.49
CA GLY A 448 -26.88 38.75 -56.16
C GLY A 448 -26.35 40.16 -55.86
N GLN A 449 -25.46 40.25 -54.87
CA GLN A 449 -24.93 41.51 -54.33
C GLN A 449 -23.47 41.80 -54.75
N ALA A 450 -23.14 41.59 -56.02
CA ALA A 450 -21.86 42.00 -56.60
C ALA A 450 -22.00 43.17 -57.60
N SER A 451 -20.87 43.77 -57.93
CA SER A 451 -20.71 44.85 -58.93
C SER A 451 -20.00 44.40 -60.21
N ALA A 452 -19.54 43.14 -60.27
CA ALA A 452 -18.78 42.59 -61.38
C ALA A 452 -19.04 41.09 -61.59
N PHE A 453 -18.87 40.62 -62.81
CA PHE A 453 -19.03 39.21 -63.20
C PHE A 453 -18.11 38.85 -64.37
N LEU A 454 -17.57 37.63 -64.39
CA LEU A 454 -16.81 37.07 -65.51
C LEU A 454 -17.66 36.01 -66.21
N HIS A 455 -18.06 36.26 -67.45
CA HIS A 455 -18.82 35.30 -68.26
C HIS A 455 -17.86 34.53 -69.18
N GLU A 456 -17.65 33.25 -68.91
CA GLU A 456 -16.86 32.35 -69.76
C GLU A 456 -17.62 32.00 -71.05
N VAL A 457 -16.99 32.24 -72.20
CA VAL A 457 -17.59 32.08 -73.53
C VAL A 457 -16.53 31.64 -74.54
N LYS A 458 -16.90 31.08 -75.69
CA LYS A 458 -15.88 30.65 -76.68
C LYS A 458 -15.17 31.87 -77.29
N PRO A 459 -13.89 31.75 -77.72
CA PRO A 459 -13.23 32.79 -78.50
C PRO A 459 -14.01 33.11 -79.79
N VAL A 460 -13.92 34.36 -80.25
CA VAL A 460 -14.63 34.87 -81.45
C VAL A 460 -16.17 34.81 -81.31
N GLN A 461 -16.69 34.98 -80.10
CA GLN A 461 -18.12 35.16 -79.86
C GLN A 461 -18.42 36.60 -79.44
N THR A 462 -19.52 37.14 -79.94
CA THR A 462 -20.08 38.42 -79.47
C THR A 462 -21.28 38.15 -78.59
N TRP A 463 -21.28 38.76 -77.41
CA TRP A 463 -22.35 38.66 -76.43
C TRP A 463 -22.81 40.05 -76.01
N TYR A 464 -24.11 40.17 -75.76
CA TYR A 464 -24.80 41.37 -75.34
C TYR A 464 -25.37 41.17 -73.95
N TYR A 465 -25.33 42.23 -73.14
CA TYR A 465 -25.64 42.15 -71.72
C TYR A 465 -26.52 43.32 -71.27
N ARG A 466 -27.39 43.05 -70.31
CA ARG A 466 -28.21 44.03 -69.59
C ARG A 466 -28.24 43.67 -68.11
N VAL A 467 -28.25 44.66 -67.23
CA VAL A 467 -28.36 44.47 -65.78
C VAL A 467 -29.47 45.36 -65.21
N ARG A 468 -30.12 44.92 -64.14
CA ARG A 468 -31.07 45.72 -63.35
C ARG A 468 -30.87 45.47 -61.87
N ALA A 469 -31.35 46.37 -61.01
CA ALA A 469 -31.40 46.17 -59.58
C ALA A 469 -32.84 45.99 -59.11
N GLY A 470 -33.06 45.09 -58.16
CA GLY A 470 -34.33 44.92 -57.44
C GLY A 470 -34.17 45.09 -55.94
N ASN A 471 -35.29 45.26 -55.24
CA ASN A 471 -35.34 45.35 -53.78
C ASN A 471 -36.13 44.18 -53.14
N THR A 472 -36.10 44.08 -51.82
CA THR A 472 -36.85 43.07 -51.04
C THR A 472 -38.37 43.13 -51.19
N HIS A 473 -38.91 44.21 -51.78
CA HIS A 473 -40.34 44.39 -52.06
C HIS A 473 -40.74 43.93 -53.47
N GLY A 474 -39.82 43.31 -54.21
CA GLY A 474 -40.06 42.81 -55.58
C GLY A 474 -40.15 43.91 -56.64
N ARG A 475 -39.79 45.16 -56.31
CA ARG A 475 -39.64 46.23 -57.30
C ARG A 475 -38.26 46.15 -57.94
N PHE A 476 -38.17 46.59 -59.19
CA PHE A 476 -36.93 46.61 -59.98
C PHE A 476 -36.76 47.95 -60.70
N THR A 477 -35.52 48.35 -60.93
CA THR A 477 -35.17 49.41 -61.87
C THR A 477 -35.50 48.99 -63.30
N GLU A 478 -35.58 49.97 -64.20
CA GLU A 478 -35.38 49.70 -65.62
C GLU A 478 -34.05 48.98 -65.86
N PHE A 479 -33.96 48.28 -66.99
CA PHE A 479 -32.70 47.67 -67.42
C PHE A 479 -31.70 48.73 -67.86
N SER A 480 -30.41 48.42 -67.66
CA SER A 480 -29.31 49.16 -68.28
C SER A 480 -29.46 49.21 -69.80
N ASP A 481 -28.80 50.21 -70.39
CA ASP A 481 -28.42 50.14 -71.80
C ASP A 481 -27.70 48.81 -72.08
N GLN A 482 -27.91 48.29 -73.29
CA GLN A 482 -27.29 47.06 -73.72
C GLN A 482 -25.84 47.32 -74.13
N VAL A 483 -24.90 46.65 -73.48
CA VAL A 483 -23.49 46.62 -73.91
C VAL A 483 -23.15 45.32 -74.61
N GLY A 484 -22.35 45.40 -75.67
CA GLY A 484 -21.83 44.25 -76.39
C GLY A 484 -20.32 44.12 -76.21
N ALA A 485 -19.82 42.90 -76.07
CA ALA A 485 -18.40 42.59 -76.10
C ALA A 485 -18.13 41.35 -76.97
N SER A 486 -17.04 41.40 -77.72
CA SER A 486 -16.57 40.30 -78.56
C SER A 486 -15.28 39.73 -77.98
N THR A 487 -15.26 38.42 -77.71
CA THR A 487 -14.01 37.73 -77.38
C THR A 487 -13.10 37.63 -78.61
N ARG A 488 -11.79 37.73 -78.39
CA ARG A 488 -10.80 37.79 -79.48
C ARG A 488 -10.01 36.49 -79.55
N LYS A 489 -9.79 35.95 -80.76
CA LYS A 489 -8.76 34.92 -80.97
C LYS A 489 -7.39 35.58 -80.74
N ILE A 490 -6.50 34.93 -79.99
CA ILE A 490 -5.07 35.27 -80.03
C ILE A 490 -4.58 34.92 -81.44
N ALA A 491 -3.99 35.89 -82.14
CA ALA A 491 -3.36 35.65 -83.44
C ALA A 491 -2.20 34.65 -83.26
N ASP A 492 -1.99 33.80 -84.26
CA ASP A 492 -1.21 32.58 -84.12
C ASP A 492 0.20 32.82 -83.56
N GLY A 493 0.49 32.25 -82.40
CA GLY A 493 1.84 32.32 -81.81
C GLY A 493 2.88 31.53 -82.61
N ALA A 494 2.44 30.65 -83.51
CA ALA A 494 3.31 29.80 -84.32
C ALA A 494 4.25 30.60 -85.24
N GLU A 495 3.86 31.79 -85.70
CA GLU A 495 4.66 32.60 -86.65
C GLU A 495 5.88 33.30 -86.02
N TYR A 496 6.14 33.11 -84.71
CA TYR A 496 7.26 33.74 -83.98
C TYR A 496 8.30 32.77 -83.39
N PHE A 497 8.18 31.45 -83.60
CA PHE A 497 9.03 30.45 -82.92
C PHE A 497 9.83 29.48 -83.81
N GLU A 498 9.81 29.59 -85.14
CA GLU A 498 10.53 28.62 -86.00
C GLU A 498 12.08 28.67 -85.89
N GLU A 499 12.69 29.71 -85.31
CA GLU A 499 14.15 29.79 -85.08
C GLU A 499 14.58 30.15 -83.64
N VAL A 500 13.75 29.92 -82.62
CA VAL A 500 14.15 30.15 -81.21
C VAL A 500 14.39 28.83 -80.48
N ALA A 501 15.66 28.50 -80.25
CA ALA A 501 16.05 27.39 -79.39
C ALA A 501 15.61 27.65 -77.93
N ILE A 502 14.53 26.99 -77.49
CA ILE A 502 14.09 27.04 -76.10
C ILE A 502 15.07 26.22 -75.24
N GLY A 503 16.05 26.90 -74.64
CA GLY A 503 17.07 26.24 -73.81
C GLY A 503 16.51 25.51 -72.59
N HIS A 504 15.45 26.06 -71.98
CA HIS A 504 14.71 25.45 -70.87
C HIS A 504 13.22 25.84 -70.95
N ALA A 505 12.32 24.85 -70.85
CA ALA A 505 10.89 25.05 -70.71
C ALA A 505 10.41 24.43 -69.40
N LEU A 506 9.65 25.18 -68.60
CA LEU A 506 8.91 24.65 -67.45
C LEU A 506 7.45 24.45 -67.87
N ILE A 507 7.07 23.21 -68.13
CA ILE A 507 5.73 22.84 -68.62
C ILE A 507 5.04 22.05 -67.53
N ARG A 508 3.83 22.45 -67.13
CA ARG A 508 3.08 21.77 -66.05
C ARG A 508 2.58 20.40 -66.49
N ASP A 509 1.88 20.36 -67.62
CA ASP A 509 1.39 19.16 -68.30
C ASP A 509 1.78 19.27 -69.78
N LEU A 510 2.38 18.22 -70.34
CA LEU A 510 2.77 18.16 -71.76
C LEU A 510 2.08 16.97 -72.41
N ASP A 511 1.03 17.24 -73.17
CA ASP A 511 0.30 16.25 -73.98
C ASP A 511 0.69 16.40 -75.46
N VAL A 512 1.27 15.35 -76.05
CA VAL A 512 1.95 15.39 -77.35
C VAL A 512 2.00 14.01 -78.02
N ASP A 513 1.59 13.94 -79.28
CA ASP A 513 1.57 12.68 -80.06
C ASP A 513 2.96 12.05 -80.28
N LYS A 514 4.02 12.89 -80.30
CA LYS A 514 5.40 12.43 -80.50
C LYS A 514 6.42 13.40 -79.90
N VAL A 515 7.35 12.86 -79.10
CA VAL A 515 8.54 13.58 -78.63
C VAL A 515 9.79 12.97 -79.26
N VAL A 516 10.64 13.82 -79.84
CA VAL A 516 11.99 13.43 -80.28
C VAL A 516 13.01 14.07 -79.33
N ALA A 517 13.33 13.38 -78.23
CA ALA A 517 14.26 13.85 -77.22
C ALA A 517 15.52 12.97 -77.17
N GLY A 518 16.71 13.57 -77.25
CA GLY A 518 17.97 12.83 -77.17
C GLY A 518 18.25 12.22 -75.78
N ARG A 519 17.70 12.80 -74.71
CA ARG A 519 17.73 12.23 -73.35
C ARG A 519 16.59 12.76 -72.50
N LEU A 520 15.67 11.87 -72.12
CA LEU A 520 14.65 12.15 -71.11
C LEU A 520 15.25 11.92 -69.70
N LYS A 521 14.97 12.83 -68.76
CA LYS A 521 15.29 12.69 -67.33
C LYS A 521 14.06 13.09 -66.53
N GLY A 522 13.56 12.20 -65.67
CA GLY A 522 12.47 12.47 -64.75
C GLY A 522 12.65 11.66 -63.46
N THR A 523 12.09 12.13 -62.35
CA THR A 523 12.16 11.44 -61.05
C THR A 523 11.29 10.18 -61.05
N TYR A 524 10.15 10.23 -61.76
CA TYR A 524 9.28 9.10 -62.04
C TYR A 524 8.92 9.13 -63.53
N ILE A 525 8.96 7.97 -64.18
CA ILE A 525 8.53 7.78 -65.57
C ILE A 525 7.71 6.48 -65.58
N ASP A 526 6.38 6.57 -65.71
CA ASP A 526 5.53 5.43 -66.00
C ASP A 526 5.53 5.20 -67.53
N ALA A 527 6.21 4.16 -67.98
CA ALA A 527 6.45 3.86 -69.38
C ALA A 527 5.93 2.46 -69.74
N LYS A 528 4.71 2.41 -70.29
CA LYS A 528 4.13 1.20 -70.91
C LYS A 528 4.18 1.34 -72.43
N ASN A 529 4.32 0.23 -73.15
CA ASN A 529 4.54 0.20 -74.60
C ASN A 529 5.79 0.96 -75.11
N LEU A 530 6.82 1.13 -74.26
CA LEU A 530 8.08 1.76 -74.66
C LEU A 530 8.96 0.75 -75.40
N SER A 531 9.26 0.98 -76.68
CA SER A 531 10.26 0.21 -77.43
C SER A 531 11.47 1.05 -77.81
N VAL A 532 12.65 0.43 -77.77
CA VAL A 532 13.92 0.97 -78.26
C VAL A 532 14.48 -0.02 -79.26
N THR A 533 14.64 0.41 -80.50
CA THR A 533 15.26 -0.37 -81.58
C THR A 533 16.71 0.03 -81.80
N ASP A 534 17.55 -0.90 -82.23
CA ASP A 534 18.91 -0.61 -82.69
C ASP A 534 18.92 0.02 -84.10
N GLY A 535 20.13 0.26 -84.63
CA GLY A 535 20.33 0.81 -85.97
C GLY A 535 19.90 -0.10 -87.13
N ASN A 536 19.58 -1.38 -86.87
CA ASN A 536 19.05 -2.33 -87.84
C ASN A 536 17.51 -2.45 -87.77
N GLY A 537 16.89 -1.89 -86.72
CA GLY A 537 15.45 -1.94 -86.48
C GLY A 537 15.01 -3.02 -85.49
N ASP A 538 15.94 -3.78 -84.89
CA ASP A 538 15.63 -4.82 -83.93
C ASP A 538 15.39 -4.25 -82.53
N ILE A 539 14.34 -4.69 -81.83
CA ILE A 539 13.97 -4.17 -80.50
C ILE A 539 14.96 -4.67 -79.44
N THR A 540 15.80 -3.76 -78.92
CA THR A 540 16.80 -4.03 -77.87
C THR A 540 16.33 -3.76 -76.45
N PHE A 541 15.27 -2.95 -76.27
CA PHE A 541 14.60 -2.76 -74.98
C PHE A 541 13.11 -2.57 -75.24
N LEU A 542 12.27 -3.27 -74.48
CA LEU A 542 10.81 -3.21 -74.57
C LEU A 542 10.22 -3.15 -73.16
N VAL A 543 9.25 -2.27 -72.95
CA VAL A 543 8.25 -2.40 -71.90
C VAL A 543 6.90 -2.57 -72.58
N ASP A 544 6.17 -3.64 -72.29
CA ASP A 544 4.87 -3.90 -72.93
C ASP A 544 3.71 -3.12 -72.28
N SER A 545 2.47 -3.40 -72.69
CA SER A 545 1.26 -2.77 -72.15
C SER A 545 0.95 -3.14 -70.70
N PHE A 546 1.52 -4.24 -70.20
CA PHE A 546 1.32 -4.75 -68.84
C PHE A 546 2.46 -4.33 -67.90
N GLY A 547 3.57 -3.81 -68.43
CA GLY A 547 4.73 -3.36 -67.68
C GLY A 547 5.89 -4.37 -67.68
N ASN A 548 5.82 -5.46 -68.46
CA ASN A 548 6.90 -6.43 -68.54
C ASN A 548 8.08 -5.86 -69.32
N VAL A 549 9.29 -5.97 -68.77
CA VAL A 549 10.52 -5.43 -69.38
C VAL A 549 11.32 -6.55 -70.05
N SER A 550 11.63 -6.39 -71.34
CA SER A 550 12.50 -7.30 -72.12
C SER A 550 13.70 -6.54 -72.66
N ILE A 551 14.91 -7.02 -72.37
CA ILE A 551 16.17 -6.38 -72.79
C ILE A 551 16.96 -7.37 -73.65
N LYS A 552 17.21 -6.99 -74.91
CA LYS A 552 18.01 -7.74 -75.90
C LYS A 552 19.28 -6.96 -76.26
N ALA A 553 19.96 -6.41 -75.26
CA ALA A 553 21.20 -5.67 -75.46
C ALA A 553 22.37 -6.61 -75.74
N THR A 554 23.22 -6.27 -76.72
CA THR A 554 24.42 -7.06 -77.07
C THR A 554 25.50 -7.03 -75.98
N ASN A 555 25.48 -6.01 -75.11
CA ASN A 555 26.24 -5.92 -73.87
C ASN A 555 25.39 -5.15 -72.84
N PHE A 556 25.29 -5.65 -71.62
CA PHE A 556 24.56 -5.01 -70.51
C PHE A 556 25.42 -5.05 -69.24
N THR A 557 25.55 -3.93 -68.53
CA THR A 557 26.46 -3.82 -67.38
C THR A 557 25.86 -2.95 -66.28
N LEU A 558 25.63 -3.56 -65.12
CA LEU A 558 25.28 -2.86 -63.88
C LEU A 558 26.58 -2.60 -63.10
N LYS A 559 26.74 -1.40 -62.51
CA LYS A 559 28.00 -0.88 -61.92
C LYS A 559 28.87 -1.95 -61.21
N GLY A 560 29.82 -2.52 -61.95
CA GLY A 560 30.87 -3.38 -61.42
C GLY A 560 30.51 -4.84 -61.10
N LYS A 561 29.39 -5.38 -61.60
CA LYS A 561 29.06 -6.82 -61.47
C LYS A 561 28.55 -7.42 -62.79
N THR A 562 28.90 -8.67 -63.06
CA THR A 562 28.35 -9.44 -64.18
C THR A 562 27.00 -10.04 -63.80
N LEU A 563 26.27 -10.58 -64.78
CA LEU A 563 24.97 -11.21 -64.56
C LEU A 563 25.08 -12.48 -63.69
N ASP A 564 26.22 -13.17 -63.77
CA ASP A 564 26.55 -14.36 -62.97
C ASP A 564 26.66 -14.06 -61.45
N ASP A 565 26.96 -12.81 -61.07
CA ASP A 565 27.04 -12.37 -59.67
C ASP A 565 25.67 -11.95 -59.07
N ILE A 566 24.61 -11.94 -59.88
CA ILE A 566 23.29 -11.40 -59.51
C ILE A 566 22.16 -12.40 -59.77
N ILE A 567 22.21 -13.21 -60.83
CA ILE A 567 21.17 -14.21 -61.15
C ILE A 567 21.60 -15.61 -60.72
N GLY A 568 21.76 -15.78 -59.40
CA GLY A 568 21.34 -17.02 -58.77
C GLY A 568 19.81 -17.08 -58.83
N THR A 569 19.26 -17.92 -59.70
CA THR A 569 17.84 -17.98 -60.05
C THR A 569 16.89 -18.09 -58.85
N GLU A 570 15.76 -17.38 -58.99
CA GLU A 570 14.53 -17.34 -58.18
C GLU A 570 14.34 -18.45 -57.13
N ILE A 571 14.17 -18.02 -55.88
CA ILE A 571 13.96 -18.88 -54.70
C ILE A 571 12.64 -19.66 -54.74
N ASP A 572 11.65 -19.17 -55.50
CA ASP A 572 10.29 -19.73 -55.50
C ASP A 572 10.10 -20.91 -56.49
N ALA A 573 11.11 -21.21 -57.32
CA ALA A 573 11.06 -22.26 -58.34
C ALA A 573 12.14 -23.36 -58.21
N ILE A 574 13.07 -23.23 -57.26
CA ILE A 574 14.12 -24.23 -57.03
C ILE A 574 13.60 -25.41 -56.21
N THR A 575 13.80 -26.63 -56.69
CA THR A 575 13.38 -27.83 -55.94
C THR A 575 14.23 -27.99 -54.68
N GLN A 576 13.67 -28.65 -53.66
CA GLN A 576 14.39 -28.92 -52.41
C GLN A 576 15.71 -29.69 -52.62
N LEU A 577 15.76 -30.53 -53.66
CA LEU A 577 16.96 -31.24 -54.10
C LEU A 577 18.02 -30.30 -54.70
N GLU A 578 17.62 -29.27 -55.44
CA GLU A 578 18.54 -28.27 -56.00
C GLU A 578 19.07 -27.31 -54.93
N ILE A 579 18.23 -26.91 -53.97
CA ILE A 579 18.68 -26.18 -52.75
C ILE A 579 19.74 -27.02 -52.03
N PHE A 580 19.42 -28.29 -51.75
CA PHE A 580 20.29 -29.22 -51.07
C PHE A 580 21.64 -29.39 -51.80
N ASN A 581 21.61 -29.63 -53.10
CA ASN A 581 22.80 -29.84 -53.91
C ASN A 581 23.69 -28.59 -53.99
N LYS A 582 23.12 -27.38 -54.03
CA LYS A 582 23.87 -26.12 -53.98
C LYS A 582 24.53 -25.90 -52.61
N LEU A 583 23.81 -26.16 -51.51
CA LEU A 583 24.34 -26.00 -50.14
C LEU A 583 25.39 -27.05 -49.76
N THR A 584 25.32 -28.25 -50.34
CA THR A 584 26.17 -29.40 -49.93
C THR A 584 27.14 -29.88 -51.00
N ASN A 585 27.28 -29.15 -52.11
CA ASN A 585 28.07 -29.57 -53.28
C ASN A 585 27.69 -31.00 -53.73
N ASN A 586 26.41 -31.21 -54.06
CA ASN A 586 25.83 -32.52 -54.43
C ASN A 586 26.11 -33.62 -53.37
N GLY A 587 26.00 -33.29 -52.07
CA GLY A 587 26.28 -34.21 -50.97
C GLY A 587 27.76 -34.49 -50.68
N GLN A 588 28.71 -33.83 -51.37
CA GLN A 588 30.15 -33.97 -51.09
C GLN A 588 30.58 -33.24 -49.80
N ALA A 589 29.93 -32.12 -49.48
CA ALA A 589 30.19 -31.36 -48.26
C ALA A 589 29.47 -32.01 -47.07
N LYS A 590 30.25 -32.71 -46.24
CA LYS A 590 29.76 -33.44 -45.06
C LYS A 590 29.27 -32.45 -44.00
N GLY A 591 27.97 -32.47 -43.72
CA GLY A 591 27.36 -31.61 -42.70
C GLY A 591 25.85 -31.54 -42.78
N ILE A 592 25.27 -31.64 -43.98
CA ILE A 592 23.82 -31.65 -44.22
C ILE A 592 23.54 -32.75 -45.26
N TYR A 593 22.44 -33.50 -45.11
CA TYR A 593 21.99 -34.54 -46.05
C TYR A 593 20.46 -34.59 -46.16
N LEU A 594 19.92 -34.95 -47.33
CA LEU A 594 18.47 -35.05 -47.56
C LEU A 594 18.04 -36.53 -47.49
N VAL A 595 16.90 -36.82 -46.84
CA VAL A 595 16.25 -38.14 -46.90
C VAL A 595 14.75 -37.93 -47.13
N GLY A 596 14.24 -38.39 -48.28
CA GLY A 596 12.89 -38.00 -48.72
C GLY A 596 12.80 -36.49 -48.96
N ASN A 597 11.77 -35.85 -48.41
CA ASN A 597 11.60 -34.38 -48.43
C ASN A 597 12.03 -33.71 -47.12
N GLU A 598 12.82 -34.39 -46.28
CA GLU A 598 13.28 -33.86 -45.00
C GLU A 598 14.80 -33.61 -45.00
N LEU A 599 15.19 -32.48 -44.41
CA LEU A 599 16.57 -32.00 -44.37
C LEU A 599 17.21 -32.37 -43.03
N PHE A 600 18.25 -33.20 -43.07
CA PHE A 600 18.97 -33.68 -41.89
C PHE A 600 20.34 -33.00 -41.79
N ILE A 601 20.74 -32.62 -40.57
CA ILE A 601 22.06 -32.03 -40.30
C ILE A 601 22.89 -33.05 -39.53
N ASN A 602 24.11 -33.32 -39.99
CA ASN A 602 25.03 -34.22 -39.33
C ASN A 602 25.62 -33.53 -38.09
N ALA A 603 25.18 -33.99 -36.92
CA ALA A 603 25.54 -33.45 -35.61
C ALA A 603 27.06 -33.42 -35.32
N SER A 604 27.88 -34.23 -36.01
CA SER A 604 29.34 -34.24 -35.81
C SER A 604 30.06 -32.96 -36.24
N TYR A 605 29.38 -32.03 -36.93
CA TYR A 605 29.96 -30.77 -37.42
C TYR A 605 29.29 -29.51 -36.83
N ILE A 606 28.28 -29.66 -35.96
CA ILE A 606 27.55 -28.53 -35.39
C ILE A 606 28.34 -27.92 -34.23
N LYS A 607 29.12 -26.87 -34.52
CA LYS A 607 29.75 -26.02 -33.49
C LYS A 607 28.88 -24.79 -33.20
N SER A 608 27.65 -25.03 -32.72
CA SER A 608 26.71 -23.95 -32.36
C SER A 608 26.87 -23.53 -30.89
N GLY A 609 26.64 -22.24 -30.61
CA GLY A 609 26.52 -21.74 -29.23
C GLY A 609 25.13 -21.98 -28.63
N THR A 610 24.08 -21.88 -29.45
CA THR A 610 22.68 -22.08 -29.06
C THR A 610 21.93 -22.73 -30.22
N ILE A 611 21.01 -23.66 -29.92
CA ILE A 611 20.09 -24.23 -30.90
C ILE A 611 18.69 -23.82 -30.44
N GLU A 612 18.06 -22.91 -31.18
CA GLU A 612 16.72 -22.41 -30.92
C GLU A 612 15.77 -22.85 -32.03
N GLY A 613 14.54 -23.22 -31.66
CA GLY A 613 13.53 -23.67 -32.61
C GLY A 613 12.23 -24.04 -31.90
N THR A 614 11.10 -23.84 -32.59
CA THR A 614 9.75 -23.97 -32.01
C THR A 614 9.44 -25.36 -31.45
N TYR A 615 10.07 -26.41 -32.00
CA TYR A 615 9.92 -27.80 -31.54
C TYR A 615 11.25 -28.55 -31.60
N ILE A 616 12.02 -28.56 -30.50
CA ILE A 616 13.25 -29.37 -30.39
C ILE A 616 12.92 -30.68 -29.66
N ASN A 617 12.88 -31.79 -30.40
CA ASN A 617 12.75 -33.12 -29.81
C ASN A 617 14.12 -33.64 -29.37
N ALA A 618 14.44 -33.49 -28.08
CA ALA A 618 15.74 -33.85 -27.52
C ALA A 618 15.95 -35.35 -27.24
N LYS A 619 15.03 -36.25 -27.61
CA LYS A 619 15.13 -37.69 -27.33
C LYS A 619 16.42 -38.31 -27.88
N ASN A 620 17.07 -39.15 -27.06
CA ASN A 620 18.41 -39.74 -27.28
C ASN A 620 19.59 -38.74 -27.27
N LEU A 621 19.41 -37.49 -26.81
CA LEU A 621 20.52 -36.56 -26.59
C LEU A 621 21.45 -37.08 -25.47
N THR A 622 22.76 -36.96 -25.66
CA THR A 622 23.75 -37.26 -24.63
C THR A 622 24.88 -36.23 -24.70
N VAL A 623 25.02 -35.44 -23.65
CA VAL A 623 26.09 -34.46 -23.42
C VAL A 623 27.12 -35.07 -22.48
N ARG A 624 28.40 -34.88 -22.79
CA ARG A 624 29.52 -35.38 -21.98
C ARG A 624 30.48 -34.28 -21.57
N ASP A 625 31.12 -34.45 -20.42
CA ASP A 625 32.26 -33.61 -20.02
C ASP A 625 33.55 -33.97 -20.81
N ASN A 626 34.59 -33.17 -20.60
CA ASN A 626 35.92 -33.39 -21.19
C ASN A 626 36.59 -34.72 -20.77
N SER A 627 36.07 -35.38 -19.73
CA SER A 627 36.51 -36.68 -19.24
C SER A 627 35.67 -37.84 -19.81
N GLY A 628 34.72 -37.56 -20.69
CA GLY A 628 33.84 -38.54 -21.34
C GLY A 628 32.65 -38.99 -20.50
N ASN A 629 32.42 -38.43 -19.31
CA ASN A 629 31.26 -38.73 -18.48
C ASN A 629 29.99 -38.10 -19.04
N VAL A 630 28.85 -38.77 -18.92
CA VAL A 630 27.55 -38.14 -19.20
C VAL A 630 27.21 -37.11 -18.12
N THR A 631 26.96 -35.86 -18.53
CA THR A 631 26.54 -34.74 -17.66
C THR A 631 25.07 -34.36 -17.86
N PHE A 632 24.52 -34.60 -19.04
CA PHE A 632 23.09 -34.47 -19.35
C PHE A 632 22.73 -35.52 -20.40
N ALA A 633 21.62 -36.22 -20.23
CA ALA A 633 21.09 -37.13 -21.26
C ALA A 633 19.56 -37.12 -21.25
N VAL A 634 18.98 -37.42 -22.41
CA VAL A 634 17.55 -37.66 -22.60
C VAL A 634 17.41 -39.01 -23.31
N ASP A 635 16.63 -39.94 -22.78
CA ASP A 635 16.47 -41.26 -23.40
C ASP A 635 15.48 -41.25 -24.59
N SER A 636 15.17 -42.43 -25.14
CA SER A 636 14.19 -42.60 -26.23
C SER A 636 12.74 -42.32 -25.81
N ASN A 637 12.45 -42.40 -24.52
CA ASN A 637 11.12 -42.16 -23.96
C ASN A 637 10.91 -40.67 -23.66
N GLY A 638 11.99 -39.93 -23.40
CA GLY A 638 12.00 -38.52 -23.00
C GLY A 638 12.46 -38.30 -21.56
N ASN A 639 12.92 -39.34 -20.86
CA ASN A 639 13.41 -39.23 -19.48
C ASN A 639 14.75 -38.49 -19.46
N VAL A 640 14.85 -37.45 -18.63
CA VAL A 640 16.05 -36.61 -18.50
C VAL A 640 16.91 -37.07 -17.32
N THR A 641 18.19 -37.29 -17.55
CA THR A 641 19.21 -37.57 -16.53
C THR A 641 20.21 -36.42 -16.50
N ILE A 642 20.35 -35.74 -15.36
CA ILE A 642 21.30 -34.64 -15.17
C ILE A 642 22.32 -35.08 -14.12
N ARG A 643 23.61 -34.93 -14.43
CA ARG A 643 24.73 -35.27 -13.56
C ARG A 643 25.64 -34.05 -13.38
N ALA A 644 25.06 -33.02 -12.78
CA ALA A 644 25.75 -31.78 -12.44
C ALA A 644 26.43 -31.88 -11.06
N VAL A 645 27.52 -31.13 -10.87
CA VAL A 645 28.21 -31.01 -9.57
C VAL A 645 27.48 -30.02 -8.65
N SER A 646 26.81 -29.03 -9.23
CA SER A 646 25.85 -28.14 -8.60
C SER A 646 24.65 -27.99 -9.54
N PHE A 647 23.44 -28.05 -9.01
CA PHE A 647 22.21 -27.86 -9.76
C PHE A 647 21.27 -26.97 -8.96
N SER A 648 20.90 -25.84 -9.56
CA SER A 648 19.84 -24.98 -9.07
C SER A 648 18.70 -24.97 -10.08
N LEU A 649 17.48 -25.04 -9.56
CA LEU A 649 16.25 -24.96 -10.33
C LEU A 649 15.44 -23.80 -9.75
N GLN A 650 15.04 -22.83 -10.60
CA GLN A 650 14.36 -21.60 -10.17
C GLN A 650 15.13 -20.76 -9.12
N GLY A 651 16.46 -20.88 -9.06
CA GLY A 651 17.30 -20.13 -8.11
C GLY A 651 17.49 -20.80 -6.75
N GLN A 652 16.73 -21.86 -6.47
CA GLN A 652 16.90 -22.70 -5.28
C GLN A 652 17.80 -23.91 -5.57
N THR A 653 18.51 -24.40 -4.56
CA THR A 653 19.23 -25.68 -4.58
C THR A 653 18.27 -26.86 -4.48
N ILE A 654 18.75 -28.08 -4.80
CA ILE A 654 17.95 -29.31 -4.61
C ILE A 654 17.54 -29.50 -3.14
N GLU A 655 18.36 -29.07 -2.16
CA GLU A 655 18.04 -29.16 -0.74
C GLU A 655 16.97 -28.14 -0.32
N GLU A 656 17.00 -26.92 -0.85
CA GLU A 656 15.94 -25.92 -0.64
C GLU A 656 14.61 -26.37 -1.25
N ILE A 657 14.61 -26.89 -2.49
CA ILE A 657 13.40 -27.41 -3.15
C ILE A 657 12.84 -28.64 -2.42
N ALA A 658 13.72 -29.55 -1.97
CA ALA A 658 13.31 -30.68 -1.15
C ALA A 658 12.67 -30.23 0.18
N THR A 659 13.12 -29.08 0.72
CA THR A 659 12.55 -28.47 1.93
C THR A 659 11.18 -27.83 1.62
N ASP A 660 11.07 -26.99 0.59
CA ASP A 660 9.85 -26.27 0.19
C ASP A 660 8.69 -27.18 -0.24
N ILE A 661 8.97 -28.36 -0.81
CA ILE A 661 7.92 -29.34 -1.12
C ILE A 661 7.53 -30.15 0.13
N SER A 662 8.46 -30.36 1.07
CA SER A 662 8.22 -31.18 2.26
C SER A 662 7.32 -30.50 3.29
N THR A 663 7.40 -29.18 3.46
CA THR A 663 6.68 -28.46 4.53
C THR A 663 5.17 -28.42 4.28
N PRO A 664 4.65 -27.92 3.14
CA PRO A 664 3.20 -27.78 2.94
C PRO A 664 2.46 -29.12 2.85
N ILE A 665 3.15 -30.20 2.41
CA ILE A 665 2.57 -31.54 2.40
C ILE A 665 2.60 -32.14 3.80
N ALA A 666 3.71 -32.04 4.54
CA ALA A 666 3.78 -32.53 5.92
C ALA A 666 2.83 -31.77 6.86
N GLU A 667 2.68 -30.46 6.69
CA GLU A 667 1.73 -29.64 7.47
C GLU A 667 0.28 -30.01 7.13
N ARG A 668 -0.08 -30.13 5.85
CA ARG A 668 -1.46 -30.50 5.47
C ARG A 668 -1.80 -31.96 5.81
N GLU A 669 -0.84 -32.88 5.75
CA GLU A 669 -1.03 -34.25 6.27
C GLU A 669 -1.07 -34.27 7.81
N ALA A 670 -0.30 -33.43 8.50
CA ALA A 670 -0.35 -33.31 9.96
C ALA A 670 -1.66 -32.70 10.44
N GLU A 671 -2.15 -31.61 9.82
CA GLU A 671 -3.46 -31.01 10.09
C GLU A 671 -4.57 -32.03 9.81
N SER A 672 -4.58 -32.67 8.63
CA SER A 672 -5.56 -33.71 8.31
C SER A 672 -5.51 -34.89 9.30
N ALA A 673 -4.32 -35.28 9.75
CA ALA A 673 -4.14 -36.33 10.74
C ALA A 673 -4.54 -35.90 12.16
N VAL A 674 -4.49 -34.61 12.49
CA VAL A 674 -4.94 -34.05 13.78
C VAL A 674 -6.45 -33.84 13.80
N GLU A 675 -7.05 -33.31 12.73
CA GLU A 675 -8.51 -33.18 12.60
C GLU A 675 -9.22 -34.54 12.54
N ALA A 676 -8.57 -35.57 11.99
CA ALA A 676 -9.08 -36.94 11.97
C ALA A 676 -8.96 -37.68 13.32
N GLN A 677 -8.29 -37.10 14.34
CA GLN A 677 -8.14 -37.74 15.65
C GLN A 677 -9.33 -37.45 16.57
N THR A 678 -9.87 -38.50 17.17
CA THR A 678 -10.92 -38.36 18.19
C THR A 678 -10.31 -37.95 19.54
N GLN A 679 -11.14 -37.43 20.45
CA GLN A 679 -10.72 -37.19 21.85
C GLN A 679 -10.10 -38.44 22.51
N ARG A 680 -10.51 -39.65 22.10
CA ARG A 680 -9.95 -40.91 22.60
C ARG A 680 -8.53 -41.16 22.09
N ASP A 681 -8.21 -40.75 20.86
CA ASP A 681 -6.87 -40.89 20.29
C ASP A 681 -5.87 -39.92 20.94
N ILE A 682 -6.31 -38.69 21.19
CA ILE A 682 -5.54 -37.68 21.95
C ILE A 682 -5.32 -38.17 23.39
N PHE A 683 -6.38 -38.64 24.06
CA PHE A 683 -6.29 -39.23 25.40
C PHE A 683 -5.29 -40.38 25.46
N ASN A 684 -5.36 -41.31 24.51
CA ASN A 684 -4.47 -42.46 24.43
C ASN A 684 -3.01 -42.07 24.21
N LYS A 685 -2.72 -41.01 23.45
CA LYS A 685 -1.35 -40.51 23.28
C LYS A 685 -0.80 -39.89 24.58
N LEU A 686 -1.59 -39.07 25.27
CA LEU A 686 -1.17 -38.40 26.51
C LEU A 686 -1.04 -39.35 27.71
N THR A 687 -1.85 -40.40 27.75
CA THR A 687 -1.92 -41.33 28.91
C THR A 687 -1.33 -42.72 28.62
N ASN A 688 -0.66 -42.91 27.48
CA ASN A 688 -0.22 -44.23 27.00
C ASN A 688 -1.36 -45.28 27.07
N ASN A 689 -2.44 -45.03 26.32
CA ASN A 689 -3.67 -45.84 26.31
C ASN A 689 -4.29 -46.05 27.71
N GLY A 690 -4.20 -45.05 28.59
CA GLY A 690 -4.69 -45.11 29.96
C GLY A 690 -3.77 -45.82 30.97
N GLN A 691 -2.52 -46.16 30.61
CA GLN A 691 -1.57 -46.75 31.56
C GLN A 691 -0.86 -45.72 32.46
N THR A 692 -0.69 -44.49 31.99
CA THR A 692 -0.14 -43.38 32.79
C THR A 692 -1.23 -42.82 33.72
N GLN A 693 -1.10 -43.08 35.01
CA GLN A 693 -2.09 -42.68 36.02
C GLN A 693 -1.93 -41.21 36.40
N GLY A 694 -3.00 -40.42 36.28
CA GLY A 694 -3.03 -39.02 36.71
C GLY A 694 -4.18 -38.21 36.10
N ILE A 695 -4.50 -38.48 34.83
CA ILE A 695 -5.62 -37.86 34.11
C ILE A 695 -6.46 -38.97 33.46
N TYR A 696 -7.77 -38.95 33.63
CA TYR A 696 -8.69 -39.89 32.98
C TYR A 696 -9.93 -39.20 32.40
N LEU A 697 -10.49 -39.76 31.33
CA LEU A 697 -11.68 -39.25 30.66
C LEU A 697 -12.88 -40.15 30.98
N GLU A 698 -13.95 -39.57 31.53
CA GLU A 698 -15.20 -40.28 31.81
C GLU A 698 -16.40 -39.39 31.46
N ASN A 699 -17.39 -39.94 30.75
CA ASN A 699 -18.62 -39.22 30.35
C ASN A 699 -18.39 -37.83 29.70
N GLY A 700 -17.32 -37.70 28.91
CA GLY A 700 -16.95 -36.45 28.23
C GLY A 700 -16.32 -35.38 29.12
N ARG A 701 -15.91 -35.71 30.35
CA ARG A 701 -15.23 -34.81 31.29
C ARG A 701 -13.85 -35.36 31.67
N ILE A 702 -12.90 -34.45 31.83
CA ILE A 702 -11.54 -34.75 32.26
C ILE A 702 -11.50 -34.73 33.80
N TYR A 703 -10.98 -35.81 34.38
CA TYR A 703 -10.78 -35.97 35.81
C TYR A 703 -9.29 -36.09 36.09
N ILE A 704 -8.83 -35.43 37.16
CA ILE A 704 -7.44 -35.50 37.64
C ILE A 704 -7.44 -36.26 38.95
N ASN A 705 -6.58 -37.27 39.07
CA ASN A 705 -6.41 -38.02 40.31
C ASN A 705 -5.51 -37.22 41.27
N ALA A 706 -6.05 -36.81 42.42
CA ALA A 706 -5.43 -35.85 43.33
C ALA A 706 -4.31 -36.42 44.23
N SER A 707 -3.95 -37.71 44.13
CA SER A 707 -2.97 -38.37 45.01
C SER A 707 -1.56 -37.76 45.03
N TYR A 708 -1.22 -36.88 44.07
CA TYR A 708 0.12 -36.31 43.91
C TYR A 708 0.11 -34.78 43.66
N ILE A 709 -0.93 -34.06 44.08
CA ILE A 709 -0.97 -32.59 43.92
C ILE A 709 -0.10 -31.92 45.00
N GLN A 710 1.11 -31.52 44.63
CA GLN A 710 1.93 -30.58 45.40
C GLN A 710 1.56 -29.15 44.97
N SER A 711 0.65 -28.51 45.71
CA SER A 711 0.25 -27.12 45.51
C SER A 711 0.46 -26.33 46.80
N GLY A 712 0.83 -25.05 46.71
CA GLY A 712 0.97 -24.17 47.87
C GLY A 712 -0.39 -23.83 48.47
N THR A 713 -1.15 -22.96 47.78
CA THR A 713 -2.51 -22.59 48.16
C THR A 713 -3.53 -23.19 47.21
N ILE A 714 -4.55 -23.89 47.74
CA ILE A 714 -5.74 -24.31 46.98
C ILE A 714 -6.86 -23.30 47.20
N ALA A 715 -6.87 -22.25 46.38
CA ALA A 715 -8.00 -21.31 46.33
C ALA A 715 -9.19 -21.99 45.63
N CYS A 716 -10.29 -22.20 46.37
CA CYS A 716 -11.52 -22.76 45.82
C CYS A 716 -12.75 -22.24 46.57
N ASP A 717 -13.83 -21.95 45.84
CA ASP A 717 -15.07 -21.40 46.42
C ASP A 717 -15.82 -22.42 47.30
N ARG A 718 -15.59 -23.73 47.06
CA ARG A 718 -16.33 -24.79 47.75
C ARG A 718 -15.59 -26.14 47.75
N ILE A 719 -15.30 -26.65 48.94
CA ILE A 719 -14.87 -28.04 49.16
C ILE A 719 -16.12 -28.87 49.53
N THR A 720 -16.45 -29.90 48.75
CA THR A 720 -17.58 -30.81 49.02
C THR A 720 -17.16 -32.26 48.96
N SER A 721 -17.75 -33.09 49.82
CA SER A 721 -17.71 -34.55 49.71
C SER A 721 -19.10 -35.09 49.38
N SER A 722 -19.16 -36.20 48.65
CA SER A 722 -20.38 -37.01 48.47
C SER A 722 -20.65 -37.94 49.67
N SER A 723 -19.72 -38.02 50.63
CA SER A 723 -19.90 -38.74 51.90
C SER A 723 -21.02 -38.11 52.74
N SER A 724 -21.88 -38.96 53.31
CA SER A 724 -22.85 -38.56 54.34
C SER A 724 -22.19 -38.13 55.66
N ASN A 725 -20.91 -38.44 55.86
CA ASN A 725 -20.08 -37.96 56.96
C ASN A 725 -18.86 -37.24 56.37
N PRO A 726 -18.96 -35.93 56.06
CA PRO A 726 -17.82 -35.17 55.55
C PRO A 726 -16.79 -34.96 56.66
N PHE A 727 -15.54 -35.29 56.34
CA PHE A 727 -14.38 -35.23 57.22
C PHE A 727 -13.21 -34.69 56.40
N ILE A 728 -12.75 -33.48 56.71
CA ILE A 728 -11.54 -32.89 56.14
C ILE A 728 -10.42 -33.11 57.14
N LEU A 729 -9.58 -34.12 56.88
CA LEU A 729 -8.34 -34.33 57.63
C LEU A 729 -7.39 -33.19 57.30
N LEU A 730 -6.98 -32.42 58.31
CA LEU A 730 -5.98 -31.37 58.17
C LEU A 730 -4.58 -31.97 58.33
N PHE A 731 -4.39 -32.80 59.36
CA PHE A 731 -3.15 -33.54 59.60
C PHE A 731 -3.38 -34.74 60.53
N GLU A 732 -2.61 -35.81 60.31
CA GLU A 732 -2.56 -37.02 61.12
C GLU A 732 -1.11 -37.29 61.53
N GLY A 733 -0.87 -37.50 62.83
CA GLY A 733 0.47 -37.71 63.37
C GLY A 733 0.48 -37.72 64.90
N ASN A 734 1.48 -38.38 65.49
CA ASN A 734 1.69 -38.45 66.95
C ASN A 734 0.44 -38.84 67.78
N GLY A 735 -0.44 -39.67 67.21
CA GLY A 735 -1.68 -40.14 67.85
C GLY A 735 -2.87 -39.17 67.80
N ALA A 736 -2.74 -38.02 67.13
CA ALA A 736 -3.83 -37.07 66.91
C ALA A 736 -4.37 -37.10 65.47
N LYS A 737 -5.66 -36.82 65.32
CA LYS A 737 -6.38 -36.69 64.04
C LYS A 737 -7.05 -35.33 64.02
N CYS A 738 -6.33 -34.32 63.54
CA CYS A 738 -6.81 -32.96 63.51
C CYS A 738 -7.65 -32.75 62.24
N ALA A 739 -8.90 -32.36 62.42
CA ALA A 739 -9.87 -32.36 61.34
C ALA A 739 -10.97 -31.31 61.53
N ILE A 740 -11.52 -30.87 60.40
CA ILE A 740 -12.82 -30.18 60.35
C ILE A 740 -13.84 -31.24 59.93
N ASP A 741 -14.82 -31.50 60.79
CA ASP A 741 -15.79 -32.57 60.55
C ASP A 741 -17.21 -32.21 60.99
N ALA A 742 -18.20 -32.74 60.26
CA ALA A 742 -19.63 -32.64 60.59
C ALA A 742 -20.27 -34.04 60.70
N SER A 743 -19.49 -35.04 61.12
CA SER A 743 -19.95 -36.41 61.32
C SER A 743 -20.72 -36.57 62.64
N ALA A 744 -21.79 -37.35 62.61
CA ALA A 744 -22.65 -37.55 63.77
C ALA A 744 -21.94 -38.35 64.88
N GLN A 745 -21.98 -37.85 66.11
CA GLN A 745 -21.51 -38.56 67.31
C GLN A 745 -22.58 -38.46 68.40
N TYR A 746 -22.82 -39.57 69.12
CA TYR A 746 -23.87 -39.72 70.15
C TYR A 746 -25.33 -39.47 69.72
N GLY A 747 -25.63 -39.47 68.42
CA GLY A 747 -27.01 -39.61 67.91
C GLY A 747 -27.74 -38.31 67.58
N GLU A 748 -27.11 -37.14 67.70
CA GLU A 748 -27.62 -35.92 67.07
C GLU A 748 -27.14 -35.80 65.62
N GLY A 749 -28.04 -35.36 64.74
CA GLY A 749 -27.98 -35.65 63.30
C GLY A 749 -26.93 -34.88 62.50
N ILE A 750 -26.50 -35.53 61.39
CA ILE A 750 -25.68 -34.95 60.32
C ILE A 750 -26.25 -33.58 59.91
N GLY A 751 -25.39 -32.56 59.89
CA GLY A 751 -25.75 -31.21 59.44
C GLY A 751 -26.32 -30.25 60.49
N LYS A 752 -26.31 -30.61 61.79
CA LYS A 752 -26.68 -29.70 62.90
C LYS A 752 -25.51 -29.07 63.65
N ALA A 753 -24.29 -29.52 63.38
CA ALA A 753 -23.09 -29.03 64.05
C ALA A 753 -21.83 -29.17 63.18
N ILE A 754 -20.84 -28.31 63.44
CA ILE A 754 -19.47 -28.37 62.91
C ILE A 754 -18.52 -28.56 64.09
N ARG A 755 -17.49 -29.39 63.89
CA ARG A 755 -16.42 -29.59 64.88
C ARG A 755 -15.05 -29.19 64.34
N LEU A 756 -14.29 -28.56 65.21
CA LEU A 756 -12.84 -28.43 65.09
C LEU A 756 -12.23 -29.46 66.06
N LYS A 757 -11.79 -30.60 65.51
CA LYS A 757 -11.17 -31.68 66.28
C LYS A 757 -9.66 -31.50 66.35
N TYR A 758 -9.09 -31.66 67.54
CA TYR A 758 -7.70 -32.05 67.71
C TYR A 758 -7.57 -33.59 67.75
N ASN A 759 -8.49 -34.23 68.47
CA ASN A 759 -8.74 -35.68 68.42
C ASN A 759 -10.20 -35.98 68.84
N ASP A 760 -10.59 -37.25 68.87
CA ASP A 760 -11.98 -37.66 69.19
C ASP A 760 -12.45 -37.33 70.61
N ASN A 761 -11.54 -36.99 71.51
CA ASN A 761 -11.80 -36.65 72.92
C ASN A 761 -11.54 -35.15 73.24
N ALA A 762 -10.95 -34.39 72.31
CA ALA A 762 -10.58 -32.99 72.49
C ALA A 762 -10.99 -32.17 71.25
N TYR A 763 -12.11 -31.46 71.35
CA TYR A 763 -12.72 -30.73 70.24
C TYR A 763 -13.63 -29.59 70.70
N LEU A 764 -13.77 -28.59 69.83
CA LEU A 764 -14.84 -27.60 69.91
C LEU A 764 -16.01 -28.07 69.05
N TYR A 765 -17.22 -28.00 69.61
CA TYR A 765 -18.48 -28.38 68.99
C TYR A 765 -19.38 -27.15 68.87
N VAL A 766 -19.70 -26.76 67.64
CA VAL A 766 -20.59 -25.64 67.34
C VAL A 766 -21.87 -26.21 66.74
N SER A 767 -22.99 -26.15 67.46
CA SER A 767 -24.31 -26.47 66.93
C SER A 767 -25.18 -25.22 66.82
N ASN A 768 -26.37 -25.36 66.23
CA ASN A 768 -27.34 -24.26 66.13
C ASN A 768 -27.74 -23.65 67.49
N ASP A 769 -27.73 -24.45 68.56
CA ASP A 769 -28.31 -24.09 69.86
C ASP A 769 -27.25 -23.91 70.97
N ALA A 770 -26.01 -24.38 70.75
CA ALA A 770 -24.92 -24.32 71.74
C ALA A 770 -23.50 -24.38 71.13
N LEU A 771 -22.56 -23.70 71.79
CA LEU A 771 -21.11 -23.89 71.66
C LEU A 771 -20.60 -24.68 72.86
N ARG A 772 -19.94 -25.81 72.62
CA ARG A 772 -19.44 -26.71 73.67
C ARG A 772 -17.95 -27.02 73.49
N GLY A 773 -17.23 -27.08 74.59
CA GLY A 773 -15.83 -27.53 74.63
C GLY A 773 -15.73 -28.90 75.30
N TYR A 774 -15.04 -29.84 74.64
CA TYR A 774 -14.77 -31.17 75.18
C TYR A 774 -13.27 -31.38 75.39
N LEU A 775 -12.89 -31.96 76.53
CA LEU A 775 -11.53 -32.37 76.84
C LEU A 775 -11.56 -33.75 77.54
N ASN A 776 -10.76 -34.70 77.07
CA ASN A 776 -10.77 -36.09 77.51
C ASN A 776 -12.17 -36.75 77.45
N GLY A 777 -13.00 -36.32 76.48
CA GLY A 777 -14.38 -36.80 76.31
C GLY A 777 -15.40 -36.22 77.29
N VAL A 778 -14.98 -35.32 78.19
CA VAL A 778 -15.85 -34.63 79.16
C VAL A 778 -16.12 -33.20 78.69
N GLU A 779 -17.37 -32.77 78.82
CA GLU A 779 -17.75 -31.38 78.55
C GLU A 779 -17.17 -30.46 79.65
N ILE A 780 -16.29 -29.54 79.25
CA ILE A 780 -15.66 -28.58 80.16
C ILE A 780 -16.41 -27.25 80.21
N PHE A 781 -17.13 -26.92 79.12
CA PHE A 781 -18.07 -25.79 79.10
C PHE A 781 -19.15 -25.98 78.03
N GLU A 782 -20.29 -25.35 78.27
CA GLU A 782 -21.34 -25.08 77.30
C GLU A 782 -21.81 -23.62 77.43
N PHE A 783 -21.85 -22.92 76.31
CA PHE A 783 -22.56 -21.66 76.12
C PHE A 783 -23.75 -21.96 75.21
N GLY A 784 -24.97 -21.78 75.72
CA GLY A 784 -26.17 -22.13 74.97
C GLY A 784 -27.38 -21.31 75.38
N GLU A 785 -28.50 -21.54 74.69
CA GLU A 785 -29.79 -20.97 75.03
C GLU A 785 -30.76 -22.06 75.50
N ARG A 786 -31.46 -21.83 76.61
CA ARG A 786 -32.50 -22.74 77.09
C ARG A 786 -33.73 -21.97 77.53
N ASN A 787 -34.87 -22.28 76.91
CA ASN A 787 -36.16 -21.63 77.15
C ASN A 787 -36.13 -20.09 76.98
N GLY A 788 -35.51 -19.59 75.90
CA GLY A 788 -35.46 -18.15 75.60
C GLY A 788 -34.40 -17.36 76.39
N LYS A 789 -33.44 -18.04 77.03
CA LYS A 789 -32.46 -17.43 77.94
C LYS A 789 -31.08 -18.05 77.79
N SER A 790 -30.08 -17.21 77.58
CA SER A 790 -28.67 -17.62 77.55
C SER A 790 -28.23 -18.15 78.91
N TYR A 791 -27.38 -19.18 78.90
CA TYR A 791 -26.76 -19.71 80.10
C TYR A 791 -25.29 -20.06 79.84
N ILE A 792 -24.54 -20.17 80.94
CA ILE A 792 -23.18 -20.70 80.95
C ILE A 792 -23.20 -21.91 81.87
N HIS A 793 -22.75 -23.06 81.35
CA HIS A 793 -22.50 -24.26 82.11
C HIS A 793 -20.99 -24.56 82.08
N THR A 794 -20.37 -24.82 83.22
CA THR A 794 -18.92 -25.04 83.35
C THR A 794 -18.58 -26.47 83.78
N GLY A 795 -19.33 -27.46 83.29
CA GLY A 795 -19.24 -28.88 83.68
C GLY A 795 -19.66 -29.22 85.12
N LEU A 796 -19.75 -28.22 86.00
CA LEU A 796 -20.02 -28.36 87.44
C LEU A 796 -21.29 -27.64 87.92
N ASN A 797 -21.62 -26.50 87.31
CA ASN A 797 -22.79 -25.68 87.64
C ASN A 797 -23.34 -25.00 86.38
N THR A 798 -24.66 -24.79 86.33
CA THR A 798 -25.35 -24.00 85.30
C THR A 798 -25.82 -22.68 85.89
N GLN A 799 -25.45 -21.56 85.27
CA GLN A 799 -25.98 -20.24 85.63
C GLN A 799 -26.78 -19.64 84.48
N HIS A 800 -28.06 -19.36 84.73
CA HIS A 800 -28.95 -18.71 83.77
C HIS A 800 -28.78 -17.19 83.81
N ILE A 801 -28.50 -16.58 82.67
CA ILE A 801 -28.46 -15.13 82.49
C ILE A 801 -29.92 -14.67 82.30
N ASN A 802 -30.62 -14.42 83.41
CA ASN A 802 -32.00 -13.95 83.40
C ASN A 802 -32.07 -12.44 83.03
N PRO A 803 -32.68 -12.04 81.90
CA PRO A 803 -33.17 -10.67 81.76
C PRO A 803 -34.38 -10.48 82.69
N GLN A 804 -34.41 -9.37 83.44
CA GLN A 804 -35.61 -8.94 84.17
C GLN A 804 -36.46 -7.99 83.31
N GLU A 805 -37.77 -8.03 83.54
CA GLU A 805 -38.78 -7.51 82.62
C GLU A 805 -38.92 -5.97 82.64
N ALA A 806 -39.21 -5.42 81.45
CA ALA A 806 -39.84 -4.11 81.21
C ALA A 806 -39.20 -2.85 81.84
N GLY A 807 -38.25 -2.24 81.10
CA GLY A 807 -38.01 -0.80 81.17
C GLY A 807 -36.53 -0.40 81.26
N THR A 808 -35.95 0.04 80.13
CA THR A 808 -34.59 0.61 80.01
C THR A 808 -33.45 -0.25 80.56
N TYR A 809 -32.72 -0.91 79.66
CA TYR A 809 -31.45 -1.60 79.95
C TYR A 809 -30.40 -0.61 80.44
N ASN A 810 -30.32 -0.45 81.76
CA ASN A 810 -29.11 0.05 82.38
C ASN A 810 -28.29 -1.16 82.83
N CYS A 811 -27.40 -1.66 81.96
CA CYS A 811 -26.21 -2.41 82.38
C CYS A 811 -25.22 -1.46 83.09
N GLY A 812 -25.75 -0.62 83.97
CA GLY A 812 -25.05 0.46 84.62
C GLY A 812 -24.14 -0.08 85.70
N SER A 813 -22.84 0.10 85.48
CA SER A 813 -21.87 0.31 86.56
C SER A 813 -21.94 -0.69 87.72
N ASN A 814 -22.09 -1.97 87.40
CA ASN A 814 -21.84 -3.06 88.33
C ASN A 814 -20.90 -4.08 87.68
N ASN A 815 -19.63 -3.67 87.48
CA ASN A 815 -18.52 -4.62 87.31
C ASN A 815 -18.62 -5.72 88.37
N LYS A 816 -19.02 -5.35 89.60
CA LYS A 816 -19.36 -6.25 90.71
C LYS A 816 -20.30 -7.42 90.38
N ALA A 817 -21.09 -7.40 89.29
CA ALA A 817 -21.95 -8.52 88.87
C ALA A 817 -21.21 -9.53 87.97
N TRP A 818 -20.43 -9.06 86.99
CA TRP A 818 -19.53 -9.90 86.20
C TRP A 818 -18.32 -10.37 87.03
N ASP A 819 -17.76 -9.49 87.85
CA ASP A 819 -16.80 -9.82 88.90
C ASP A 819 -17.42 -10.81 89.91
N TYR A 820 -18.72 -10.72 90.24
CA TYR A 820 -19.37 -11.78 91.04
C TYR A 820 -19.38 -13.09 90.27
N LEU A 821 -19.81 -13.11 89.01
CA LEU A 821 -19.94 -14.33 88.22
C LEU A 821 -18.58 -15.03 88.05
N VAL A 822 -17.55 -14.26 87.71
CA VAL A 822 -16.18 -14.76 87.49
C VAL A 822 -15.53 -15.10 88.83
N CYS A 823 -15.57 -14.20 89.83
CA CYS A 823 -14.91 -14.45 91.12
C CYS A 823 -15.63 -15.48 91.99
N ASN A 824 -16.96 -15.66 91.97
CA ASN A 824 -17.58 -16.75 92.73
C ASN A 824 -17.28 -18.11 92.09
N ASN A 825 -17.32 -18.22 90.76
CA ASN A 825 -16.97 -19.48 90.11
C ASN A 825 -15.48 -19.82 90.34
N LEU A 826 -14.56 -18.86 90.18
CA LEU A 826 -13.14 -19.05 90.50
C LEU A 826 -12.90 -19.34 92.00
N ASN A 827 -13.54 -18.62 92.93
CA ASN A 827 -13.39 -18.89 94.37
C ASN A 827 -14.06 -20.19 94.83
N GLN A 828 -15.08 -20.70 94.14
CA GLN A 828 -15.65 -22.02 94.45
C GLN A 828 -14.78 -23.14 93.88
N LEU A 829 -14.28 -23.00 92.64
CA LEU A 829 -13.25 -23.87 92.07
C LEU A 829 -11.98 -23.92 92.95
N SER A 830 -11.63 -22.84 93.64
CA SER A 830 -10.50 -22.80 94.59
C SER A 830 -10.82 -23.19 96.03
N ARG A 831 -12.09 -23.49 96.36
CA ARG A 831 -12.54 -23.88 97.73
C ARG A 831 -13.01 -25.33 97.82
N THR A 832 -13.46 -25.93 96.72
CA THR A 832 -13.70 -27.39 96.66
C THR A 832 -12.40 -28.20 96.70
N THR A 833 -11.24 -27.57 96.49
CA THR A 833 -9.91 -28.18 96.60
C THR A 833 -9.39 -28.34 98.04
N SER A 834 -10.17 -27.96 99.07
CA SER A 834 -9.72 -27.96 100.47
C SER A 834 -10.57 -28.79 101.45
N SER A 835 -11.05 -29.99 101.05
CA SER A 835 -11.40 -31.06 102.00
C SER A 835 -11.47 -32.47 101.36
N ASN A 836 -10.60 -33.38 101.82
CA ASN A 836 -10.73 -34.84 101.74
C ASN A 836 -10.94 -35.52 100.36
N THR A 837 -10.13 -35.19 99.35
CA THR A 837 -9.40 -36.21 98.55
C THR A 837 -8.27 -35.55 97.76
N PRO A 838 -7.05 -36.12 97.71
CA PRO A 838 -5.94 -35.49 97.03
C PRO A 838 -6.00 -35.74 95.52
N TYR A 839 -6.93 -35.08 94.82
CA TYR A 839 -6.71 -34.72 93.42
C TYR A 839 -5.59 -33.66 93.37
N ARG A 840 -4.36 -34.12 93.61
CA ARG A 840 -3.16 -33.39 93.18
C ARG A 840 -3.30 -33.24 91.67
N MET A 841 -3.42 -32.00 91.19
CA MET A 841 -3.17 -31.74 89.77
C MET A 841 -1.80 -32.29 89.43
N VAL A 842 -1.77 -33.26 88.52
CA VAL A 842 -0.55 -33.93 88.08
C VAL A 842 0.23 -32.98 87.18
N ASN A 843 1.00 -32.12 87.84
CA ASN A 843 2.42 -31.91 87.60
C ASN A 843 2.93 -32.36 86.21
N THR A 844 2.79 -31.50 85.20
CA THR A 844 3.66 -31.42 84.03
C THR A 844 3.94 -29.93 83.76
N ARG A 845 5.15 -29.60 83.27
CA ARG A 845 5.77 -28.27 83.46
C ARG A 845 5.27 -27.15 82.54
N ASP A 846 4.39 -27.41 81.58
CA ASP A 846 4.17 -26.50 80.44
C ASP A 846 2.77 -25.85 80.36
N ASN A 847 1.97 -25.93 81.44
CA ASN A 847 0.58 -25.44 81.45
C ASN A 847 0.40 -23.98 81.90
N SER A 848 1.48 -23.21 82.10
CA SER A 848 1.39 -21.75 82.32
C SER A 848 0.83 -21.04 81.08
N SER A 849 1.28 -21.44 79.88
CA SER A 849 0.92 -20.80 78.61
C SER A 849 -0.57 -20.85 78.31
N ILE A 850 -1.29 -21.95 78.61
CA ILE A 850 -2.73 -22.06 78.32
C ILE A 850 -3.56 -21.15 79.24
N VAL A 851 -3.15 -20.99 80.51
CA VAL A 851 -3.84 -20.09 81.45
C VAL A 851 -3.55 -18.62 81.11
N GLU A 852 -2.31 -18.29 80.76
CA GLU A 852 -1.95 -16.94 80.30
C GLU A 852 -2.62 -16.59 78.96
N ASN A 853 -2.61 -17.50 77.97
CA ASN A 853 -3.28 -17.29 76.68
C ASN A 853 -4.81 -17.13 76.81
N CYS A 854 -5.47 -17.85 77.72
CA CYS A 854 -6.89 -17.64 77.99
C CYS A 854 -7.17 -16.28 78.68
N ILE A 855 -6.27 -15.81 79.54
CA ILE A 855 -6.38 -14.50 80.20
C ILE A 855 -6.08 -13.36 79.21
N ASP A 856 -5.09 -13.51 78.33
CA ASP A 856 -4.75 -12.51 77.31
C ASP A 856 -5.74 -12.50 76.15
N PHE A 857 -6.37 -13.63 75.81
CA PHE A 857 -7.52 -13.67 74.92
C PHE A 857 -8.68 -12.82 75.48
N VAL A 858 -8.96 -12.91 76.79
CA VAL A 858 -10.00 -12.09 77.45
C VAL A 858 -9.59 -10.62 77.58
N ARG A 859 -8.31 -10.30 77.82
CA ARG A 859 -7.82 -8.91 77.84
C ARG A 859 -7.87 -8.24 76.47
N ASN A 860 -7.36 -8.92 75.43
CA ASN A 860 -7.12 -8.31 74.13
C ASN A 860 -8.35 -8.34 73.20
N SER A 861 -9.34 -9.22 73.45
CA SER A 861 -10.52 -9.36 72.56
C SER A 861 -11.77 -8.61 73.05
N VAL A 862 -11.74 -7.95 74.21
CA VAL A 862 -12.95 -7.34 74.83
C VAL A 862 -12.81 -5.84 75.13
N VAL A 863 -11.59 -5.26 75.08
CA VAL A 863 -11.38 -3.84 75.45
C VAL A 863 -10.61 -3.07 74.36
N HIS A 864 -11.34 -2.29 73.56
CA HIS A 864 -10.74 -1.28 72.67
C HIS A 864 -10.34 0.00 73.46
N PRO A 865 -9.25 0.72 73.10
CA PRO A 865 -8.64 1.71 74.01
C PRO A 865 -9.31 3.09 74.13
N ASN A 866 -10.36 3.41 73.36
CA ASN A 866 -10.67 4.80 72.99
C ASN A 866 -12.06 5.33 73.38
N ILE A 867 -12.62 4.94 74.53
CA ILE A 867 -13.73 5.70 75.16
C ILE A 867 -13.43 5.92 76.66
N PHE A 868 -13.43 7.20 77.08
CA PHE A 868 -13.15 7.75 78.42
C PHE A 868 -11.70 7.80 78.94
N THR A 869 -11.08 8.96 78.69
CA THR A 869 -10.17 9.67 79.62
C THR A 869 -10.67 11.14 79.72
N PRO A 870 -10.14 12.06 80.56
CA PRO A 870 -9.23 11.91 81.73
C PRO A 870 -9.72 12.66 83.01
N TYR A 871 -9.04 12.46 84.16
CA TYR A 871 -8.78 13.57 85.11
C TYR A 871 -7.48 13.39 85.93
N ARG A 872 -6.87 14.51 86.34
CA ARG A 872 -5.55 14.68 87.00
C ARG A 872 -5.69 15.69 88.19
N LEU A 873 -4.78 15.88 89.15
CA LEU A 873 -3.38 15.46 89.40
C LEU A 873 -3.09 15.54 90.92
N LYS A 874 -1.83 15.25 91.35
CA LYS A 874 -1.25 15.29 92.72
C LYS A 874 -1.59 14.04 93.56
N THR A 875 -0.63 13.38 94.25
CA THR A 875 0.64 13.85 94.86
C THR A 875 1.69 12.72 94.71
N ILE A 876 2.83 12.91 94.03
CA ILE A 876 4.15 13.30 94.58
C ILE A 876 4.62 12.45 95.77
N ASN A 877 5.41 11.42 95.46
CA ASN A 877 6.72 11.03 96.02
C ASN A 877 7.14 9.74 95.29
N GLU A 878 8.26 9.67 94.60
CA GLU A 878 9.61 9.56 95.18
C GLU A 878 9.72 8.38 96.15
N ASN A 879 9.86 7.18 95.57
CA ASN A 879 10.72 6.05 95.98
C ASN A 879 10.34 4.82 95.13
N ASN A 880 11.32 3.95 94.85
CA ASN A 880 11.22 2.77 93.96
C ASN A 880 10.95 3.16 92.49
N ILE A 881 11.93 3.45 91.62
CA ILE A 881 13.31 2.93 91.53
C ILE A 881 13.32 1.40 91.44
N GLU A 882 13.87 0.87 90.34
CA GLU A 882 14.13 -0.55 90.10
C GLU A 882 12.91 -1.49 90.14
N HIS A 883 12.01 -1.36 89.16
CA HIS A 883 11.31 -2.53 88.62
C HIS A 883 12.30 -3.35 87.78
N ARG A 884 13.26 -3.97 88.46
CA ARG A 884 14.34 -4.78 87.89
C ARG A 884 14.18 -6.24 88.30
N LEU A 885 14.16 -7.10 87.28
CA LEU A 885 14.94 -8.35 87.19
C LEU A 885 14.69 -9.49 88.20
N GLN A 886 15.23 -10.65 87.81
CA GLN A 886 15.82 -11.66 88.70
C GLN A 886 14.90 -12.55 89.53
N VAL A 887 14.31 -13.54 88.83
CA VAL A 887 14.78 -14.94 88.95
C VAL A 887 14.87 -15.58 87.54
N ASP A 888 15.99 -15.94 86.89
CA ASP A 888 17.42 -15.51 86.92
C ASP A 888 18.11 -15.43 88.30
N ILE A 889 18.97 -16.36 88.73
CA ILE A 889 20.01 -17.12 87.99
C ILE A 889 20.17 -18.54 88.57
N GLU A 890 20.13 -19.58 87.73
CA GLU A 890 20.83 -20.88 87.92
C GLU A 890 20.59 -21.75 86.67
N SER A 891 21.58 -22.30 85.94
CA SER A 891 23.01 -22.01 85.85
C SER A 891 23.53 -22.58 84.50
N ASN A 892 24.65 -22.06 84.00
CA ASN A 892 25.40 -22.53 82.81
C ASN A 892 24.77 -22.28 81.42
N LEU A 893 25.16 -21.16 80.78
CA LEU A 893 25.45 -21.12 79.34
C LEU A 893 26.20 -19.81 78.96
N GLU A 894 27.49 -19.73 79.29
CA GLU A 894 28.40 -18.72 78.70
C GLU A 894 29.75 -19.34 78.28
N ASN A 895 29.85 -19.74 77.01
CA ASN A 895 31.09 -19.67 76.25
C ASN A 895 30.73 -19.39 74.76
N PRO A 896 31.32 -18.41 74.07
CA PRO A 896 30.59 -17.66 73.04
C PRO A 896 31.10 -17.88 71.61
N ILE A 897 31.08 -19.12 71.12
CA ILE A 897 31.22 -19.47 69.69
C ILE A 897 30.11 -20.49 69.38
N SER A 898 28.87 -20.10 69.16
CA SER A 898 28.40 -19.03 68.25
C SER A 898 28.87 -19.24 66.81
N ARG A 899 27.93 -19.68 65.97
CA ARG A 899 27.85 -19.41 64.52
C ARG A 899 29.03 -19.86 63.63
N TYR A 900 29.29 -21.16 63.50
CA TYR A 900 29.94 -21.70 62.30
C TYR A 900 29.61 -23.20 62.10
N ILE A 901 29.03 -23.55 60.94
CA ILE A 901 28.88 -24.92 60.38
C ILE A 901 28.05 -25.89 61.28
N PHE A 902 26.89 -26.46 60.97
CA PHE A 902 26.20 -26.93 59.76
C PHE A 902 24.68 -26.66 59.96
N LYS A 903 23.77 -26.55 58.98
CA LYS A 903 23.62 -27.29 57.72
C LYS A 903 22.62 -26.56 56.81
N ASP A 904 23.07 -25.97 55.70
CA ASP A 904 22.17 -25.51 54.62
C ASP A 904 21.53 -26.72 53.91
N VAL A 905 20.19 -26.77 53.85
CA VAL A 905 19.34 -27.13 52.69
C VAL A 905 17.94 -26.59 53.01
N SER A 906 17.25 -26.02 52.00
CA SER A 906 15.90 -25.41 52.08
C SER A 906 15.84 -24.12 52.93
N GLU A 907 15.12 -23.07 52.53
CA GLU A 907 14.07 -22.98 51.49
C GLU A 907 14.38 -21.85 50.49
N GLU A 908 14.01 -22.05 49.22
CA GLU A 908 13.83 -21.00 48.22
C GLU A 908 12.32 -20.73 48.11
N ALA A 909 11.90 -19.47 48.23
CA ALA A 909 10.51 -18.97 48.16
C ALA A 909 9.47 -19.70 49.07
N GLY A 910 8.80 -19.07 50.02
CA GLY A 910 8.40 -17.67 50.07
C GLY A 910 6.88 -17.56 49.96
N GLU A 911 6.19 -17.35 51.08
CA GLU A 911 4.84 -16.78 51.17
C GLU A 911 4.61 -16.33 52.63
N GLY A 912 3.69 -15.39 52.88
CA GLY A 912 3.22 -15.12 54.26
C GLY A 912 3.89 -13.98 55.03
N VAL A 913 4.41 -12.95 54.35
CA VAL A 913 4.50 -11.63 54.99
C VAL A 913 3.08 -11.09 55.23
N TYR A 914 2.70 -11.01 56.50
CA TYR A 914 1.86 -9.91 56.99
C TYR A 914 2.65 -9.12 58.01
N ALA A 915 3.24 -8.02 57.56
CA ALA A 915 3.82 -7.04 58.46
C ALA A 915 2.71 -6.21 59.12
N GLN A 916 2.43 -6.52 60.38
CA GLN A 916 2.27 -5.46 61.38
C GLN A 916 3.53 -5.42 62.27
N ASP A 917 4.69 -5.23 61.64
CA ASP A 917 5.71 -4.28 62.10
C ASP A 917 6.91 -4.23 61.14
N ILE A 918 7.35 -3.01 60.81
CA ILE A 918 8.33 -2.73 59.75
C ILE A 918 9.75 -3.21 60.09
N THR A 919 10.06 -3.36 61.38
CA THR A 919 11.41 -3.74 61.86
C THR A 919 11.78 -5.18 61.48
N SER A 920 10.79 -6.08 61.39
CA SER A 920 11.00 -7.50 61.05
C SER A 920 11.44 -7.70 59.58
N HIS A 921 11.10 -6.74 58.70
CA HIS A 921 11.47 -6.79 57.28
C HIS A 921 12.94 -6.47 57.04
N LEU A 922 13.51 -5.50 57.75
CA LEU A 922 14.92 -5.14 57.54
C LEU A 922 15.88 -6.27 57.93
N ALA A 923 15.58 -7.04 58.98
CA ALA A 923 16.43 -8.15 59.41
C ALA A 923 16.45 -9.31 58.40
N VAL A 924 15.30 -9.63 57.79
CA VAL A 924 15.21 -10.69 56.76
C VAL A 924 15.84 -10.22 55.44
N LEU A 925 15.62 -8.97 55.03
CA LEU A 925 16.33 -8.40 53.86
C LEU A 925 17.86 -8.42 54.06
N GLN A 926 18.35 -8.05 55.24
CA GLN A 926 19.79 -7.97 55.49
C GLN A 926 20.48 -9.35 55.47
N LEU A 927 19.79 -10.41 55.93
CA LEU A 927 20.28 -11.79 55.83
C LEU A 927 20.21 -12.35 54.41
N SER A 928 19.16 -12.06 53.64
CA SER A 928 19.10 -12.44 52.22
C SER A 928 20.18 -11.72 51.39
N LEU A 929 20.37 -10.42 51.57
CA LEU A 929 21.36 -9.63 50.83
C LEU A 929 22.80 -10.13 51.07
N GLN A 930 23.10 -10.58 52.29
CA GLN A 930 24.42 -11.08 52.65
C GLN A 930 24.67 -12.51 52.14
N LYS A 931 23.62 -13.33 51.97
CA LYS A 931 23.70 -14.62 51.26
C LYS A 931 23.98 -14.38 49.76
N THR A 932 23.20 -13.51 49.11
CA THR A 932 23.42 -13.12 47.71
C THR A 932 24.82 -12.54 47.45
N LEU A 933 25.39 -11.76 48.38
CA LEU A 933 26.76 -11.24 48.27
C LEU A 933 27.85 -12.32 48.33
N ASN A 934 27.69 -13.35 49.19
CA ASN A 934 28.62 -14.48 49.24
C ASN A 934 28.49 -15.38 48.01
N ASP A 935 27.27 -15.59 47.52
CA ASP A 935 27.03 -16.33 46.27
C ASP A 935 27.66 -15.57 45.08
N PHE A 936 27.64 -14.23 45.08
CA PHE A 936 28.31 -13.41 44.07
C PHE A 936 29.85 -13.47 44.14
N GLU A 937 30.46 -13.54 45.35
CA GLU A 937 31.90 -13.75 45.52
C GLU A 937 32.33 -15.17 45.09
N ASN A 938 31.51 -16.18 45.38
CA ASN A 938 31.75 -17.55 44.90
C ASN A 938 31.62 -17.65 43.38
N TYR A 939 30.57 -17.07 42.78
CA TYR A 939 30.40 -17.01 41.33
C TYR A 939 31.55 -16.24 40.63
N LYS A 940 32.05 -15.18 41.26
CA LYS A 940 33.25 -14.44 40.82
C LYS A 940 34.53 -15.28 40.92
N ASN A 941 34.67 -16.13 41.94
CA ASN A 941 35.83 -17.02 42.08
C ASN A 941 35.76 -18.23 41.12
N GLU A 942 34.58 -18.82 40.90
CA GLU A 942 34.37 -19.83 39.86
C GLU A 942 34.61 -19.22 38.48
N THR A 943 34.02 -18.07 38.15
CA THR A 943 34.26 -17.37 36.88
C THR A 943 35.75 -17.06 36.67
N ASN A 944 36.49 -16.62 37.69
CA ASN A 944 37.94 -16.42 37.61
C ASN A 944 38.73 -17.73 37.41
N ASN A 945 38.27 -18.85 37.97
CA ASN A 945 38.89 -20.15 37.77
C ASN A 945 38.55 -20.74 36.38
N THR A 946 37.33 -20.58 35.88
CA THR A 946 36.94 -20.94 34.52
C THR A 946 37.66 -20.07 33.49
N ILE A 947 37.88 -18.77 33.76
CA ILE A 947 38.73 -17.90 32.93
C ILE A 947 40.19 -18.37 32.94
N LYS A 948 40.74 -18.79 34.09
CA LYS A 948 42.08 -19.40 34.14
C LYS A 948 42.14 -20.74 33.39
N GLU A 949 41.11 -21.57 33.48
CA GLU A 949 41.05 -22.86 32.77
C GLU A 949 40.88 -22.66 31.26
N LEU A 950 40.07 -21.69 30.83
CA LEU A 950 39.95 -21.26 29.43
C LEU A 950 41.25 -20.64 28.93
N ALA A 951 41.93 -19.79 29.70
CA ALA A 951 43.24 -19.24 29.32
C ALA A 951 44.32 -20.33 29.21
N ASN A 952 44.28 -21.35 30.08
CA ASN A 952 45.16 -22.52 29.99
C ASN A 952 44.80 -23.43 28.82
N ARG A 953 43.50 -23.59 28.48
CA ARG A 953 43.05 -24.31 27.28
C ARG A 953 43.42 -23.57 26.00
N ILE A 954 43.32 -22.24 25.96
CA ILE A 954 43.75 -21.41 24.83
C ILE A 954 45.27 -21.58 24.63
N LYS A 955 46.08 -21.42 25.68
CA LYS A 955 47.54 -21.69 25.60
C LYS A 955 47.88 -23.13 25.20
N ALA A 956 47.14 -24.13 25.68
CA ALA A 956 47.37 -25.53 25.29
C ALA A 956 46.92 -25.83 23.85
N LEU A 957 45.88 -25.15 23.35
CA LEU A 957 45.45 -25.23 21.95
C LEU A 957 46.44 -24.54 21.03
N GLU A 958 46.99 -23.38 21.42
CA GLU A 958 48.13 -22.74 20.74
C GLU A 958 49.34 -23.69 20.67
N ILE A 959 49.70 -24.33 21.79
CA ILE A 959 50.82 -25.29 21.86
C ILE A 959 50.53 -26.60 21.08
N SER A 960 49.29 -27.08 21.03
CA SER A 960 48.95 -28.29 20.25
C SER A 960 48.82 -28.03 18.75
N THR A 961 48.47 -26.81 18.34
CA THR A 961 48.39 -26.42 16.92
C THR A 961 49.79 -26.22 16.33
N VAL A 962 50.73 -25.67 17.10
CA VAL A 962 52.18 -25.61 16.78
C VAL A 962 52.87 -27.00 16.80
N ASN A 963 52.18 -28.05 17.26
CA ASN A 963 52.63 -29.44 17.13
C ASN A 963 51.87 -30.23 16.05
N LYS A 964 51.09 -29.54 15.19
CA LYS A 964 50.50 -30.11 13.96
C LYS A 964 50.67 -29.25 12.70
N ASN A 965 51.53 -28.22 12.76
CA ASN A 965 52.29 -27.65 11.64
C ASN A 965 53.57 -27.01 12.19
#